data_AF-A0AAD3NMY7-F1
#
_entry.id   AF-A0AAD3NMY7-F1
#
_cell.length_a   1.000
_cell.length_b   1.000
_cell.length_c   1.000
_cell.angle_alpha   90.00
_cell.angle_beta   90.00
_cell.angle_gamma   90.00
#
_symmetry.space_group_name_H-M   'P 1'
#
loop_
_entity.id
_entity.type
_entity.pdbx_description
1 polymer ?
#
loop_
_entity_poly.entity_id
_entity_poly.type
_entity_poly.pdbx_seq_one_letter_code
_entity_poly.pdbx_strand_id
1 'polypeptide(L)'
;MGHSTSGERDRPRPKCSWLDEVCPTAMETCVETCAVNNGGCDSTCHDSVTGVRCSCPVGFTLQPDRKTCKDIDECRLNNGGCDHVCRNTVGSFECSCKKGYKLLTNERTCQDIDECSFDRACDHFCVNSAGSFQCLCHKGYVLYGLAHCGDIDECSINRGGCKYGCINTLGSYECTCPPGYKLHWNRKDCIELVKCPPGLVAPKATLTCSKTGKKESCSLTCASKAHYLAESDNSYSVSCGIPILRGKSPARLNSSSSQSCIETLAPPVKQTASFKIKNAKCHLHPKLTGRTEDRGRTLGPAGGQPCSNCLVTFVNLKCDSSKKAKGRRARNPANKEVTRITLELEAEVKPGDTTGSCNLSCLRQRMEKQVKTYIKALKKSINQERFLIRVAGLEYEVAQKLPQAAPVQENCGPGWERDSGRCVRCLSGSYYHGEQERCVQCPPGTFQEKEGQLACDLCPGSDGHGPVGARNISSCAGQCPTGSFSSDGFKPCQPCPQGTYQPDLGRTLCFPCGGGLSTKREGASSFHDCEVKVQCSPGHYYNTSVHRCIRCPVGTYQTEFRQNYCISCPGNTTTDFDGATSVSQCKNRQCGGEMGEFMGYIESPNYPGNYPANVECIWNINPPSKRKILIVVPEIFLPSEDECGDVLVMRKNWSATSITTYETCQTYERPIAFTARSRRLWINFKSNEANSARGFQIPYVTYDEDYEQLVEDIVRDGRLYASENHQEILKDKKLIKTLFDVLAHPNNYFKYTTRESNEMLPRSFIRLISSKVSAFLRPYK
;
A
#
# COMPACT_ATOMS: atom_id res chain seq x y z
N MET A 1 -30.21 -6.84 82.34
CA MET A 1 -30.85 -7.38 83.56
C MET A 1 -30.47 -8.84 83.69
N GLY A 2 -29.98 -9.25 84.87
CA GLY A 2 -29.72 -10.65 85.29
C GLY A 2 -28.41 -11.26 84.77
N HIS A 3 -27.35 -11.38 85.58
CA HIS A 3 -27.00 -12.54 86.45
C HIS A 3 -26.58 -13.81 85.66
N SER A 4 -25.50 -14.55 85.94
CA SER A 4 -24.50 -14.57 87.03
C SER A 4 -23.53 -15.76 86.83
N THR A 5 -22.31 -15.66 87.42
CA THR A 5 -21.47 -16.73 88.03
C THR A 5 -20.90 -17.86 87.13
N SER A 6 -19.69 -18.43 87.28
CA SER A 6 -18.56 -18.35 88.22
C SER A 6 -17.55 -19.44 87.81
N GLY A 7 -16.23 -19.29 88.01
CA GLY A 7 -15.30 -20.42 87.81
C GLY A 7 -13.80 -20.09 87.76
N GLU A 8 -13.26 -19.60 88.87
CA GLU A 8 -11.85 -19.37 89.24
C GLU A 8 -10.85 -20.51 88.94
N ARG A 9 -9.64 -20.19 88.43
CA ARG A 9 -8.40 -20.00 89.23
C ARG A 9 -7.16 -19.84 88.36
N ASP A 10 -6.44 -18.74 88.58
CA ASP A 10 -5.10 -18.44 88.08
C ASP A 10 -4.07 -19.53 88.44
N ARG A 11 -3.27 -19.96 87.46
CA ARG A 11 -2.05 -20.77 87.66
C ARG A 11 -0.81 -19.92 87.35
N PRO A 12 0.20 -19.86 88.22
CA PRO A 12 1.51 -19.32 87.86
C PRO A 12 2.38 -20.39 87.18
N ARG A 13 3.03 -19.92 86.12
CA ARG A 13 4.09 -20.44 85.21
C ARG A 13 4.96 -21.64 85.68
N PRO A 14 5.42 -22.50 84.73
CA PRO A 14 6.61 -23.30 84.93
C PRO A 14 7.87 -22.48 84.60
N LYS A 15 8.89 -22.57 85.47
CA LYS A 15 10.28 -22.20 85.18
C LYS A 15 11.09 -23.49 85.07
N CYS A 16 11.73 -23.71 83.93
CA CYS A 16 13.07 -24.29 83.89
C CYS A 16 13.91 -23.35 83.02
N SER A 17 14.78 -22.60 83.69
CA SER A 17 15.91 -21.88 83.11
C SER A 17 17.10 -22.83 83.04
N TRP A 18 17.86 -22.77 81.95
CA TRP A 18 19.18 -23.41 81.88
C TRP A 18 20.19 -22.59 82.70
N LEU A 19 20.94 -23.30 83.54
CA LEU A 19 22.28 -23.03 84.13
C LEU A 19 22.29 -23.26 85.66
N ASP A 20 22.48 -24.53 86.05
CA ASP A 20 23.56 -24.99 86.94
C ASP A 20 23.53 -26.53 87.02
N GLU A 21 24.67 -27.16 86.72
CA GLU A 21 24.97 -28.57 87.04
C GLU A 21 24.89 -28.74 88.57
N VAL A 22 24.23 -29.73 89.17
CA VAL A 22 24.46 -31.18 89.09
C VAL A 22 23.19 -31.86 89.63
N CYS A 23 22.68 -32.91 88.98
CA CYS A 23 21.85 -33.92 89.64
C CYS A 23 22.14 -35.33 89.08
N PRO A 24 21.97 -36.37 89.91
CA PRO A 24 22.79 -37.58 89.87
C PRO A 24 22.15 -38.68 89.02
N THR A 25 23.04 -39.49 88.43
CA THR A 25 22.89 -40.91 88.10
C THR A 25 21.49 -41.52 88.22
N ALA A 26 20.76 -41.62 87.10
CA ALA A 26 20.07 -42.84 86.67
C ALA A 26 19.61 -42.68 85.22
N MET A 27 19.77 -43.75 84.47
CA MET A 27 19.73 -43.87 83.03
C MET A 27 18.29 -44.00 82.50
N GLU A 28 17.61 -42.87 82.30
CA GLU A 28 16.42 -42.80 81.42
C GLU A 28 16.78 -41.94 80.20
N THR A 29 16.90 -42.57 79.04
CA THR A 29 17.13 -41.88 77.77
C THR A 29 15.82 -41.26 77.32
N CYS A 30 15.73 -39.93 77.35
CA CYS A 30 14.65 -39.20 76.71
C CYS A 30 14.72 -39.46 75.19
N VAL A 31 13.88 -40.35 74.66
CA VAL A 31 13.70 -40.49 73.22
C VAL A 31 13.05 -39.21 72.71
N GLU A 32 13.72 -38.48 71.81
CA GLU A 32 13.12 -37.34 71.12
C GLU A 32 11.87 -37.84 70.36
N THR A 33 10.71 -37.20 70.60
CA THR A 33 9.42 -37.53 69.96
C THR A 33 8.87 -36.33 69.21
N CYS A 34 8.05 -36.59 68.19
CA CYS A 34 7.39 -35.55 67.40
C CYS A 34 6.43 -34.68 68.23
N ALA A 35 5.96 -35.19 69.37
CA ALA A 35 5.04 -34.48 70.27
C ALA A 35 5.67 -33.23 70.92
N VAL A 36 7.01 -33.14 70.99
CA VAL A 36 7.72 -32.02 71.61
C VAL A 36 8.51 -31.28 70.53
N ASN A 37 8.17 -30.00 70.30
CA ASN A 37 8.81 -29.12 69.32
C ASN A 37 8.97 -29.75 67.91
N ASN A 38 7.97 -30.53 67.46
CA ASN A 38 8.00 -31.26 66.19
C ASN A 38 9.22 -32.18 66.01
N GLY A 39 9.79 -32.72 67.10
CA GLY A 39 11.04 -33.50 67.06
C GLY A 39 12.27 -32.69 66.63
N GLY A 40 12.18 -31.37 66.59
CA GLY A 40 13.17 -30.47 66.00
C GLY A 40 13.15 -30.45 64.46
N CYS A 41 12.14 -31.03 63.82
CA CYS A 41 11.98 -31.02 62.37
C CYS A 41 11.41 -29.69 61.86
N ASP A 42 11.95 -29.20 60.74
CA ASP A 42 11.53 -27.96 60.07
C ASP A 42 10.14 -28.08 59.40
N SER A 43 9.77 -29.27 58.90
CA SER A 43 8.45 -29.52 58.28
C SER A 43 7.68 -30.67 58.92
N THR A 44 7.97 -31.91 58.52
CA THR A 44 7.18 -33.10 58.89
C THR A 44 8.05 -34.04 59.72
N CYS A 45 7.52 -34.44 60.87
CA CYS A 45 8.17 -35.34 61.81
C CYS A 45 7.45 -36.70 61.85
N HIS A 46 8.23 -37.78 61.92
CA HIS A 46 7.75 -39.15 62.14
C HIS A 46 8.47 -39.79 63.32
N ASP A 47 7.72 -40.37 64.25
CA ASP A 47 8.29 -41.14 65.35
C ASP A 47 8.78 -42.50 64.83
N SER A 48 10.02 -42.88 65.16
CA SER A 48 10.63 -44.16 64.78
C SER A 48 11.26 -44.83 66.01
N VAL A 49 11.53 -46.13 65.90
CA VAL A 49 12.16 -46.95 66.94
C VAL A 49 13.59 -46.50 67.31
N THR A 50 14.22 -45.68 66.44
CA THR A 50 15.54 -45.08 66.66
C THR A 50 15.48 -43.58 67.01
N GLY A 51 14.31 -43.04 67.33
CA GLY A 51 14.07 -41.59 67.57
C GLY A 51 13.26 -40.93 66.45
N VAL A 52 13.33 -39.60 66.35
CA VAL A 52 12.57 -38.81 65.36
C VAL A 52 13.20 -38.78 63.98
N ARG A 53 12.37 -38.91 62.94
CA ARG A 53 12.76 -38.82 61.54
C ARG A 53 12.02 -37.67 60.85
N CYS A 54 12.77 -36.71 60.32
CA CYS A 54 12.20 -35.60 59.56
C CYS A 54 12.09 -35.93 58.06
N SER A 55 11.08 -35.38 57.40
CA SER A 55 10.91 -35.43 55.95
C SER A 55 10.50 -34.07 55.38
N CYS A 56 11.14 -33.67 54.29
CA CYS A 56 10.86 -32.38 53.64
C CYS A 56 9.73 -32.48 52.61
N PRO A 57 9.01 -31.37 52.34
CA PRO A 57 8.07 -31.28 51.24
C PRO A 57 8.76 -31.44 49.88
N VAL A 58 7.99 -31.73 48.83
CA VAL A 58 8.50 -31.72 47.45
C VAL A 58 9.09 -30.33 47.14
N GLY A 59 10.25 -30.29 46.47
CA GLY A 59 11.01 -29.06 46.21
C GLY A 59 12.07 -28.72 47.27
N PHE A 60 12.21 -29.54 48.33
CA PHE A 60 13.19 -29.33 49.38
C PHE A 60 14.02 -30.59 49.65
N THR A 61 15.30 -30.39 49.98
CA THR A 61 16.23 -31.44 50.41
C THR A 61 16.50 -31.34 51.91
N LEU A 62 16.54 -32.50 52.57
CA LEU A 62 16.89 -32.59 53.99
C LEU A 62 18.40 -32.41 54.16
N GLN A 63 18.80 -31.45 54.99
CA GLN A 63 20.19 -31.10 55.24
C GLN A 63 20.91 -32.16 56.11
N PRO A 64 22.26 -32.11 56.21
CA PRO A 64 23.04 -33.11 56.96
C PRO A 64 22.69 -33.24 58.45
N ASP A 65 22.09 -32.20 59.04
CA ASP A 65 21.53 -32.18 60.39
C ASP A 65 20.28 -33.06 60.56
N ARG A 66 19.74 -33.60 59.46
CA ARG A 66 18.53 -34.42 59.37
C ARG A 66 17.27 -33.73 59.91
N LYS A 67 17.29 -32.40 60.07
CA LYS A 67 16.23 -31.62 60.69
C LYS A 67 15.78 -30.44 59.83
N THR A 68 16.69 -29.77 59.10
CA THR A 68 16.40 -28.57 58.32
C THR A 68 16.11 -28.90 56.85
N CYS A 69 15.10 -28.23 56.27
CA CYS A 69 14.74 -28.38 54.86
C CYS A 69 15.30 -27.21 54.06
N LYS A 70 16.18 -27.51 53.09
CA LYS A 70 16.74 -26.52 52.18
C LYS A 70 16.10 -26.66 50.80
N ASP A 71 15.66 -25.52 50.28
CA ASP A 71 15.11 -25.37 48.94
C ASP A 71 16.05 -25.93 47.85
N ILE A 72 15.48 -26.65 46.89
CA ILE A 72 16.20 -27.16 45.73
C ILE A 72 16.22 -26.07 44.68
N ASP A 73 17.40 -25.57 44.33
CA ASP A 73 17.54 -24.62 43.22
C ASP A 73 17.52 -25.37 41.88
N GLU A 74 16.33 -25.59 41.32
CA GLU A 74 16.18 -26.34 40.06
C GLU A 74 16.80 -25.60 38.86
N CYS A 75 16.98 -24.28 38.95
CA CYS A 75 17.58 -23.48 37.88
C CYS A 75 19.08 -23.76 37.68
N ARG A 76 19.77 -24.30 38.69
CA ARG A 76 21.20 -24.63 38.58
C ARG A 76 21.49 -25.77 37.62
N LEU A 77 20.53 -26.65 37.37
CA LEU A 77 20.69 -27.78 36.48
C LEU A 77 19.90 -27.55 35.18
N ASN A 78 20.60 -27.44 34.05
CA ASN A 78 20.01 -27.27 32.72
C ASN A 78 18.96 -26.12 32.66
N ASN A 79 19.19 -25.02 33.39
CA ASN A 79 18.28 -23.88 33.46
C ASN A 79 16.84 -24.27 33.90
N GLY A 80 16.67 -25.27 34.77
CA GLY A 80 15.35 -25.82 35.13
C GLY A 80 14.62 -26.50 33.97
N GLY A 81 15.25 -26.64 32.81
CA GLY A 81 14.64 -27.00 31.53
C GLY A 81 13.77 -25.88 30.92
N CYS A 82 14.05 -24.62 31.27
CA CYS A 82 13.50 -23.43 30.65
C CYS A 82 14.26 -23.07 29.37
N ASP A 83 13.55 -22.64 28.33
CA ASP A 83 14.11 -22.24 27.04
C ASP A 83 14.91 -20.93 27.12
N HIS A 84 14.37 -19.93 27.83
CA HIS A 84 15.00 -18.61 27.99
C HIS A 84 15.54 -18.37 29.41
N VAL A 85 14.68 -18.02 30.36
CA VAL A 85 15.10 -17.60 31.71
C VAL A 85 14.44 -18.49 32.76
N CYS A 86 15.19 -18.93 33.77
CA CYS A 86 14.71 -19.67 34.93
C CYS A 86 14.90 -18.82 36.19
N ARG A 87 13.85 -18.73 37.02
CA ARG A 87 13.90 -18.11 38.34
C ARG A 87 13.54 -19.14 39.41
N ASN A 88 14.45 -19.34 40.35
CA ASN A 88 14.21 -20.22 41.49
C ASN A 88 13.27 -19.52 42.48
N THR A 89 12.29 -20.26 42.99
CA THR A 89 11.32 -19.80 44.01
C THR A 89 11.36 -20.75 45.20
N VAL A 90 10.82 -20.36 46.35
CA VAL A 90 10.85 -21.25 47.52
C VAL A 90 9.91 -22.43 47.28
N GLY A 91 10.48 -23.63 47.14
CA GLY A 91 9.81 -24.91 46.91
C GLY A 91 9.50 -25.26 45.46
N SER A 92 9.96 -24.47 44.49
CA SER A 92 9.73 -24.66 43.04
C SER A 92 10.59 -23.70 42.21
N PHE A 93 10.50 -23.76 40.89
CA PHE A 93 11.03 -22.74 39.99
C PHE A 93 9.96 -22.27 38.99
N GLU A 94 10.21 -21.13 38.33
CA GLU A 94 9.39 -20.65 37.22
C GLU A 94 10.25 -20.26 36.01
N CYS A 95 9.76 -20.54 34.81
CA CYS A 95 10.38 -20.08 33.57
C CYS A 95 9.74 -18.76 33.11
N SER A 96 10.54 -17.88 32.50
CA SER A 96 10.09 -16.66 31.83
C SER A 96 10.78 -16.48 30.47
N CYS A 97 10.16 -15.70 29.60
CA CYS A 97 10.61 -15.47 28.23
C CYS A 97 11.23 -14.07 28.05
N LYS A 98 12.19 -13.96 27.13
CA LYS A 98 12.72 -12.68 26.67
C LYS A 98 11.62 -11.87 25.97
N LYS A 99 11.79 -10.54 25.93
CA LYS A 99 10.87 -9.62 25.24
C LYS A 99 10.63 -10.05 23.79
N GLY A 100 9.37 -9.98 23.35
CA GLY A 100 8.94 -10.45 22.02
C GLY A 100 8.59 -11.93 21.96
N TYR A 101 8.61 -12.65 23.10
CA TYR A 101 8.27 -14.06 23.18
C TYR A 101 7.27 -14.33 24.31
N LYS A 102 6.36 -15.27 24.09
CA LYS A 102 5.38 -15.75 25.08
C LYS A 102 5.72 -17.16 25.56
N LEU A 103 5.43 -17.46 26.82
CA LEU A 103 5.63 -18.79 27.40
C LEU A 103 4.48 -19.71 26.97
N LEU A 104 4.82 -20.88 26.43
CA LEU A 104 3.86 -21.89 26.01
C LEU A 104 3.24 -22.64 27.20
N THR A 105 2.20 -23.44 26.92
CA THR A 105 1.41 -24.16 27.93
C THR A 105 2.16 -25.25 28.69
N ASN A 106 3.38 -25.58 28.26
CA ASN A 106 4.29 -26.47 28.98
C ASN A 106 5.11 -25.73 30.05
N GLU A 107 4.92 -24.42 30.22
CA GLU A 107 5.57 -23.55 31.20
C GLU A 107 7.11 -23.56 31.09
N ARG A 108 7.65 -23.88 29.92
CA ARG A 108 9.10 -24.04 29.68
C ARG A 108 9.59 -23.47 28.35
N THR A 109 8.81 -23.64 27.28
CA THR A 109 9.21 -23.25 25.92
C THR A 109 8.70 -21.86 25.59
N CYS A 110 9.54 -21.04 24.95
CA CYS A 110 9.17 -19.71 24.51
C CYS A 110 8.83 -19.72 23.02
N GLN A 111 7.72 -19.08 22.66
CA GLN A 111 7.30 -18.89 21.26
C GLN A 111 7.35 -17.42 20.92
N ASP A 112 7.84 -17.10 19.72
CA ASP A 112 7.81 -15.76 19.16
C ASP A 112 6.39 -15.18 19.10
N ILE A 113 6.26 -13.89 19.43
CA ILE A 113 5.00 -13.16 19.30
C ILE A 113 4.96 -12.61 17.87
N ASP A 114 4.18 -13.24 17.00
CA ASP A 114 4.00 -12.75 15.62
C ASP A 114 3.18 -11.45 15.60
N GLU A 115 3.86 -10.30 15.57
CA GLU A 115 3.17 -9.01 15.56
C GLU A 115 2.42 -8.73 14.25
N CYS A 116 2.78 -9.39 13.15
CA CYS A 116 2.12 -9.22 11.86
C CYS A 116 0.77 -9.92 11.77
N SER A 117 0.49 -10.87 12.67
CA SER A 117 -0.82 -11.50 12.81
C SER A 117 -1.88 -10.56 13.42
N PHE A 118 -1.51 -9.33 13.83
CA PHE A 118 -2.44 -8.35 14.40
C PHE A 118 -3.03 -7.39 13.36
N ASP A 119 -4.32 -7.07 13.51
CA ASP A 119 -4.95 -5.99 12.76
C ASP A 119 -4.26 -4.64 13.10
N ARG A 120 -3.89 -3.89 12.05
CA ARG A 120 -3.19 -2.59 12.13
C ARG A 120 -1.78 -2.65 12.75
N ALA A 121 -1.03 -3.75 12.57
CA ALA A 121 0.38 -3.81 12.95
C ALA A 121 1.27 -2.83 12.15
N CYS A 122 1.00 -2.69 10.86
CA CYS A 122 1.63 -1.75 9.94
C CYS A 122 0.55 -1.14 9.02
N ASP A 123 0.79 0.06 8.49
CA ASP A 123 -0.12 0.67 7.49
C ASP A 123 -0.14 -0.10 6.15
N HIS A 124 1.00 -0.65 5.75
CA HIS A 124 1.19 -1.37 4.48
C HIS A 124 1.63 -2.82 4.73
N PHE A 125 2.89 -3.17 4.45
CA PHE A 125 3.39 -4.54 4.58
C PHE A 125 4.05 -4.75 5.94
N CYS A 126 3.86 -5.93 6.54
CA CYS A 126 4.49 -6.35 7.79
C CYS A 126 5.30 -7.64 7.55
N VAL A 127 6.51 -7.69 8.10
CA VAL A 127 7.39 -8.86 8.07
C VAL A 127 7.77 -9.23 9.51
N ASN A 128 7.34 -10.41 9.96
CA ASN A 128 7.65 -10.90 11.29
C ASN A 128 9.08 -11.47 11.37
N SER A 129 9.75 -11.27 12.49
CA SER A 129 11.10 -11.77 12.78
C SER A 129 11.17 -12.26 14.23
N ALA A 130 12.10 -13.15 14.55
CA ALA A 130 12.16 -13.72 15.90
C ALA A 130 12.45 -12.63 16.96
N GLY A 131 11.45 -12.31 17.77
CA GLY A 131 11.44 -11.30 18.84
C GLY A 131 11.06 -9.88 18.39
N SER A 132 10.69 -9.65 17.11
CA SER A 132 10.35 -8.32 16.59
C SER A 132 9.67 -8.36 15.21
N PHE A 133 9.28 -7.21 14.65
CA PHE A 133 8.70 -7.11 13.31
C PHE A 133 9.22 -5.87 12.57
N GLN A 134 9.10 -5.89 11.23
CA GLN A 134 9.45 -4.76 10.37
C GLN A 134 8.28 -4.38 9.46
N CYS A 135 7.98 -3.08 9.40
CA CYS A 135 7.02 -2.53 8.46
C CYS A 135 7.71 -2.01 7.19
N LEU A 136 7.13 -2.29 6.03
CA LEU A 136 7.60 -1.85 4.72
C LEU A 136 6.49 -1.09 3.99
N CYS A 137 6.87 0.02 3.34
CA CYS A 137 5.93 0.87 2.61
C CYS A 137 5.92 0.57 1.11
N HIS A 138 4.78 0.87 0.47
CA HIS A 138 4.68 0.89 -0.98
C HIS A 138 5.69 1.87 -1.60
N LYS A 139 6.03 1.67 -2.87
CA LYS A 139 6.86 2.63 -3.62
C LYS A 139 6.19 4.01 -3.64
N GLY A 140 6.97 5.07 -3.40
CA GLY A 140 6.47 6.45 -3.27
C GLY A 140 6.07 6.82 -1.84
N TYR A 141 6.19 5.89 -0.89
CA TYR A 141 5.93 6.11 0.52
C TYR A 141 7.18 5.85 1.35
N VAL A 142 7.31 6.56 2.47
CA VAL A 142 8.39 6.39 3.43
C VAL A 142 7.82 6.03 4.79
N LEU A 143 8.52 5.15 5.51
CA LEU A 143 8.17 4.78 6.87
C LEU A 143 8.52 5.93 7.82
N TYR A 144 7.55 6.37 8.61
CA TYR A 144 7.76 7.28 9.73
C TYR A 144 7.30 6.61 11.03
N GLY A 145 7.99 6.89 12.12
CA GLY A 145 7.84 6.12 13.36
C GLY A 145 8.28 4.67 13.18
N LEU A 146 7.43 3.72 13.59
CA LEU A 146 7.71 2.28 13.50
C LEU A 146 6.73 1.50 12.61
N ALA A 147 5.52 2.04 12.40
CA ALA A 147 4.43 1.31 11.74
C ALA A 147 3.76 2.07 10.59
N HIS A 148 4.03 3.36 10.42
CA HIS A 148 3.23 4.23 9.56
C HIS A 148 3.92 4.59 8.26
N CYS A 149 3.15 4.63 7.19
CA CYS A 149 3.63 4.92 5.85
C CYS A 149 3.03 6.22 5.34
N GLY A 150 3.87 7.23 5.14
CA GLY A 150 3.46 8.52 4.63
C GLY A 150 3.92 8.71 3.19
N ASP A 151 3.11 9.43 2.42
CA ASP A 151 3.42 9.84 1.06
C ASP A 151 4.68 10.72 1.03
N ILE A 152 5.61 10.43 0.12
CA ILE A 152 6.82 11.25 -0.06
C ILE A 152 6.43 12.42 -0.96
N ASP A 153 6.50 13.64 -0.45
CA ASP A 153 6.32 14.83 -1.29
C ASP A 153 7.58 15.08 -2.13
N GLU A 154 7.63 14.47 -3.32
CA GLU A 154 8.78 14.65 -4.21
C GLU A 154 8.89 16.08 -4.73
N CYS A 155 7.81 16.88 -4.68
CA CYS A 155 7.86 18.30 -5.07
C CYS A 155 8.67 19.15 -4.08
N SER A 156 8.83 18.72 -2.83
CA SER A 156 9.76 19.37 -1.89
C SER A 156 11.21 18.99 -2.13
N ILE A 157 11.46 17.88 -2.83
CA ILE A 157 12.80 17.42 -3.19
C ILE A 157 13.19 18.05 -4.52
N ASN A 158 13.89 19.19 -4.46
CA ASN A 158 14.36 19.91 -5.65
C ASN A 158 13.26 20.10 -6.72
N ARG A 159 12.03 20.44 -6.29
CA ARG A 159 10.85 20.64 -7.16
C ARG A 159 10.44 19.40 -7.99
N GLY A 160 10.71 18.19 -7.50
CA GLY A 160 10.54 16.93 -8.25
C GLY A 160 11.48 16.81 -9.46
N GLY A 161 12.44 17.73 -9.58
CA GLY A 161 13.18 17.96 -10.81
C GLY A 161 12.30 18.49 -11.95
N CYS A 162 11.10 19.02 -11.70
CA CYS A 162 10.27 19.60 -12.76
C CYS A 162 10.88 20.92 -13.27
N LYS A 163 10.87 21.13 -14.59
CA LYS A 163 11.34 22.39 -15.20
C LYS A 163 10.50 23.59 -14.75
N TYR A 164 9.18 23.41 -14.64
CA TYR A 164 8.23 24.45 -14.24
C TYR A 164 7.45 24.05 -12.98
N GLY A 165 6.19 23.64 -13.08
CA GLY A 165 5.38 23.29 -11.91
C GLY A 165 5.53 21.83 -11.51
N CYS A 166 5.34 21.54 -10.21
CA CYS A 166 5.27 20.18 -9.66
C CYS A 166 4.01 20.08 -8.81
N ILE A 167 3.26 18.99 -8.97
CA ILE A 167 2.07 18.67 -8.18
C ILE A 167 2.30 17.30 -7.54
N ASN A 168 2.28 17.27 -6.21
CA ASN A 168 2.39 16.03 -5.46
C ASN A 168 1.07 15.25 -5.50
N THR A 169 1.15 13.93 -5.64
CA THR A 169 0.01 13.01 -5.68
C THR A 169 0.29 11.81 -4.78
N LEU A 170 -0.73 11.10 -4.31
CA LEU A 170 -0.47 9.96 -3.42
C LEU A 170 0.34 8.86 -4.14
N GLY A 171 1.56 8.62 -3.65
CA GLY A 171 2.56 7.68 -4.16
C GLY A 171 3.36 8.15 -5.37
N SER A 172 3.19 9.39 -5.84
CA SER A 172 3.91 9.92 -7.00
C SER A 172 3.77 11.44 -7.18
N TYR A 173 4.30 12.01 -8.25
CA TYR A 173 4.14 13.43 -8.57
C TYR A 173 4.03 13.64 -10.08
N GLU A 174 3.42 14.76 -10.47
CA GLU A 174 3.28 15.17 -11.87
C GLU A 174 3.86 16.57 -12.09
N CYS A 175 4.71 16.69 -13.11
CA CYS A 175 5.21 18.00 -13.55
C CYS A 175 4.21 18.68 -14.49
N THR A 176 4.02 19.98 -14.31
CA THR A 176 3.11 20.79 -15.14
C THR A 176 3.87 21.81 -15.98
N CYS A 177 3.39 22.01 -17.21
CA CYS A 177 3.96 22.96 -18.16
C CYS A 177 3.08 24.22 -18.29
N PRO A 178 3.69 25.40 -18.51
CA PRO A 178 2.95 26.61 -18.84
C PRO A 178 2.23 26.49 -20.21
N PRO A 179 1.23 27.35 -20.50
CA PRO A 179 0.51 27.34 -21.77
C PRO A 179 1.45 27.46 -22.97
N GLY A 180 1.24 26.65 -24.02
CA GLY A 180 2.08 26.64 -25.23
C GLY A 180 3.24 25.63 -25.20
N TYR A 181 3.46 24.98 -24.06
CA TYR A 181 4.47 23.94 -23.90
C TYR A 181 3.79 22.60 -23.60
N LYS A 182 4.37 21.50 -24.07
CA LYS A 182 3.94 20.14 -23.72
C LYS A 182 4.99 19.45 -22.87
N LEU A 183 4.53 18.55 -22.00
CA LEU A 183 5.41 17.73 -21.20
C LEU A 183 6.22 16.80 -22.12
N HIS A 184 7.53 16.82 -21.92
CA HIS A 184 8.47 16.00 -22.64
C HIS A 184 8.30 14.52 -22.26
N TRP A 185 8.84 13.60 -23.08
CA TRP A 185 8.69 12.16 -22.84
C TRP A 185 9.25 11.72 -21.48
N ASN A 186 10.24 12.46 -20.95
CA ASN A 186 10.83 12.23 -19.64
C ASN A 186 9.94 12.65 -18.45
N ARG A 187 8.74 13.18 -18.72
CA ARG A 187 7.75 13.65 -17.74
C ARG A 187 8.20 14.77 -16.80
N LYS A 188 9.35 15.39 -17.06
CA LYS A 188 9.92 16.44 -16.19
C LYS A 188 10.22 17.75 -16.90
N ASP A 189 10.59 17.67 -18.17
CA ASP A 189 10.89 18.84 -18.99
C ASP A 189 9.68 19.25 -19.83
N CYS A 190 9.67 20.50 -20.27
CA CYS A 190 8.62 21.05 -21.11
C CYS A 190 9.24 21.55 -22.40
N ILE A 191 8.76 21.01 -23.52
CA ILE A 191 9.18 21.36 -24.86
C ILE A 191 8.13 22.25 -25.52
N GLU A 192 8.59 23.23 -26.29
CA GLU A 192 7.71 24.10 -27.06
C GLU A 192 6.92 23.28 -28.07
N LEU A 193 5.64 23.61 -28.21
CA LEU A 193 4.89 23.15 -29.37
C LEU A 193 5.50 23.82 -30.60
N VAL A 194 6.27 23.06 -31.39
CA VAL A 194 6.85 23.52 -32.65
C VAL A 194 5.74 24.19 -33.47
N LYS A 195 5.85 25.52 -33.65
CA LYS A 195 5.10 26.23 -34.69
C LYS A 195 5.55 25.62 -36.01
N CYS A 196 4.70 24.81 -36.63
CA CYS A 196 5.06 24.13 -37.86
C CYS A 196 5.52 25.16 -38.90
N PRO A 197 6.67 24.92 -39.57
CA PRO A 197 6.93 25.53 -40.86
C PRO A 197 5.75 25.16 -41.80
N PRO A 198 5.18 26.11 -42.55
CA PRO A 198 4.10 25.81 -43.47
C PRO A 198 4.60 24.87 -44.57
N GLY A 199 4.27 23.57 -44.50
CA GLY A 199 4.64 22.64 -45.59
C GLY A 199 4.59 21.14 -45.31
N LEU A 200 4.60 20.66 -44.07
CA LEU A 200 4.53 19.21 -43.79
C LEU A 200 3.09 18.70 -43.75
N VAL A 201 2.67 18.01 -44.82
CA VAL A 201 1.33 17.43 -44.98
C VAL A 201 1.16 16.24 -44.04
N ALA A 202 0.23 16.32 -43.08
CA ALA A 202 -0.15 15.20 -42.23
C ALA A 202 -0.67 14.00 -43.06
N PRO A 203 -0.38 12.74 -42.68
CA PRO A 203 -0.84 11.58 -43.42
C PRO A 203 -2.38 11.48 -43.37
N LYS A 204 -3.03 11.65 -44.52
CA LYS A 204 -4.50 11.66 -44.62
C LYS A 204 -5.05 10.27 -44.92
N ALA A 205 -6.15 9.89 -44.28
CA ALA A 205 -6.91 8.70 -44.63
C ALA A 205 -7.84 9.00 -45.81
N THR A 206 -7.84 8.18 -46.86
CA THR A 206 -8.67 8.43 -48.05
C THR A 206 -9.77 7.39 -48.17
N LEU A 207 -11.03 7.82 -48.17
CA LEU A 207 -12.18 6.95 -48.44
C LEU A 207 -12.62 7.17 -49.89
N THR A 208 -12.47 6.16 -50.72
CA THR A 208 -12.87 6.19 -52.14
C THR A 208 -14.06 5.26 -52.36
N CYS A 209 -15.11 5.75 -53.00
CA CYS A 209 -16.29 4.95 -53.37
C CYS A 209 -16.54 5.07 -54.87
N SER A 210 -16.62 3.95 -55.57
CA SER A 210 -16.90 3.87 -57.00
C SER A 210 -18.22 3.13 -57.26
N LYS A 211 -18.95 3.57 -58.29
CA LYS A 211 -20.22 2.96 -58.72
C LYS A 211 -20.00 2.25 -60.06
N THR A 212 -20.00 0.93 -60.05
CA THR A 212 -19.90 0.09 -61.26
C THR A 212 -21.26 -0.58 -61.49
N GLY A 213 -22.08 0.03 -62.36
CA GLY A 213 -23.47 -0.43 -62.63
C GLY A 213 -24.41 -0.24 -61.42
N LYS A 214 -25.16 -1.29 -61.05
CA LYS A 214 -26.05 -1.29 -59.85
C LYS A 214 -25.30 -1.53 -58.52
N LYS A 215 -23.98 -1.81 -58.56
CA LYS A 215 -23.15 -2.16 -57.39
C LYS A 215 -22.23 -1.00 -57.02
N GLU A 216 -22.10 -0.73 -55.73
CA GLU A 216 -21.20 0.31 -55.18
C GLU A 216 -20.09 -0.37 -54.38
N SER A 217 -18.84 0.03 -54.60
CA SER A 217 -17.66 -0.50 -53.91
C SER A 217 -16.87 0.65 -53.30
N CYS A 218 -16.60 0.56 -52.00
CA CYS A 218 -15.83 1.55 -51.26
C CYS A 218 -14.55 0.93 -50.69
N SER A 219 -13.45 1.66 -50.74
CA SER A 219 -12.17 1.28 -50.11
C SER A 219 -11.67 2.41 -49.20
N LEU A 220 -11.23 2.05 -48.00
CA LEU A 220 -10.56 2.96 -47.07
C LEU A 220 -9.05 2.76 -47.20
N THR A 221 -8.32 3.74 -47.72
CA THR A 221 -6.88 3.69 -47.90
C THR A 221 -6.16 4.57 -46.90
N CYS A 222 -5.27 3.99 -46.10
CA CYS A 222 -4.45 4.70 -45.13
C CYS A 222 -3.05 4.95 -45.73
N ALA A 223 -2.70 6.21 -45.98
CA ALA A 223 -1.45 6.60 -46.66
C ALA A 223 -0.18 6.31 -45.82
N SER A 224 -0.29 6.33 -44.48
CA SER A 224 0.68 5.73 -43.55
C SER A 224 0.01 5.40 -42.21
N LYS A 225 0.61 4.44 -41.47
CA LYS A 225 0.30 3.93 -40.12
C LYS A 225 -1.18 3.81 -39.74
N ALA A 226 -1.70 2.58 -39.73
CA ALA A 226 -2.95 2.24 -39.06
C ALA A 226 -2.63 1.66 -37.67
N HIS A 227 -3.20 2.21 -36.61
CA HIS A 227 -3.12 1.62 -35.28
C HIS A 227 -4.18 0.55 -35.14
N TYR A 228 -3.74 -0.66 -34.78
CA TYR A 228 -4.60 -1.80 -34.54
C TYR A 228 -4.66 -2.10 -33.04
N LEU A 229 -5.86 -2.31 -32.54
CA LEU A 229 -6.12 -2.73 -31.16
C LEU A 229 -7.10 -3.91 -31.19
N ALA A 230 -6.60 -5.11 -30.90
CA ALA A 230 -7.43 -6.29 -30.67
C ALA A 230 -7.98 -6.24 -29.24
N GLU A 231 -9.28 -5.99 -29.10
CA GLU A 231 -9.96 -5.96 -27.80
C GLU A 231 -10.35 -7.39 -27.34
N SER A 232 -10.64 -8.29 -28.27
CA SER A 232 -10.89 -9.74 -28.04
C SER A 232 -10.81 -10.52 -29.37
N ASP A 233 -10.93 -11.86 -29.35
CA ASP A 233 -10.95 -12.69 -30.57
C ASP A 233 -12.10 -12.36 -31.55
N ASN A 234 -13.11 -11.62 -31.08
CA ASN A 234 -14.30 -11.24 -31.83
C ASN A 234 -14.51 -9.72 -31.97
N SER A 235 -13.57 -8.91 -31.46
CA SER A 235 -13.64 -7.44 -31.51
C SER A 235 -12.28 -6.80 -31.76
N TYR A 236 -12.22 -5.90 -32.74
CA TYR A 236 -11.01 -5.12 -33.03
C TYR A 236 -11.34 -3.68 -33.42
N SER A 237 -10.35 -2.81 -33.28
CA SER A 237 -10.40 -1.45 -33.82
C SER A 237 -9.17 -1.14 -34.68
N VAL A 238 -9.42 -0.41 -35.77
CA VAL A 238 -8.41 0.10 -36.70
C VAL A 238 -8.60 1.61 -36.80
N SER A 239 -7.59 2.37 -36.41
CA SER A 239 -7.58 3.82 -36.55
C SER A 239 -6.52 4.29 -37.53
N CYS A 240 -6.88 5.21 -38.43
CA CYS A 240 -6.02 5.76 -39.47
C CYS A 240 -6.09 7.29 -39.48
N GLY A 241 -4.92 7.92 -39.59
CA GLY A 241 -4.76 9.36 -39.48
C GLY A 241 -4.63 9.82 -38.02
N ILE A 242 -4.44 11.11 -37.82
CA ILE A 242 -4.36 11.71 -36.49
C ILE A 242 -5.66 12.48 -36.23
N PRO A 243 -6.46 12.14 -35.19
CA PRO A 243 -7.70 12.87 -34.87
C PRO A 243 -7.43 14.35 -34.62
N ILE A 244 -8.37 15.26 -34.92
CA ILE A 244 -8.19 16.69 -34.60
C ILE A 244 -8.75 16.92 -33.19
N LEU A 245 -7.90 17.05 -32.17
CA LEU A 245 -8.36 17.42 -30.83
C LEU A 245 -8.62 18.92 -30.71
N ARG A 246 -9.85 19.26 -30.27
CA ARG A 246 -10.15 20.57 -29.70
C ARG A 246 -10.02 20.52 -28.19
N GLY A 247 -9.31 21.50 -27.63
CA GLY A 247 -9.57 21.99 -26.28
C GLY A 247 -10.98 22.60 -26.21
N LYS A 248 -11.76 22.23 -25.19
CA LYS A 248 -13.04 22.86 -24.85
C LYS A 248 -12.76 24.14 -24.05
N SER A 249 -13.48 25.23 -24.35
CA SER A 249 -13.61 26.40 -23.47
C SER A 249 -14.85 26.28 -22.57
N PRO A 250 -14.96 27.04 -21.47
CA PRO A 250 -14.41 26.69 -20.17
C PRO A 250 -15.50 26.22 -19.20
N ALA A 251 -15.42 24.98 -18.72
CA ALA A 251 -16.03 24.56 -17.46
C ALA A 251 -15.23 23.36 -16.94
N ARG A 252 -14.62 23.56 -15.76
CA ARG A 252 -13.91 22.65 -14.84
C ARG A 252 -13.60 21.20 -15.28
N LEU A 253 -12.35 20.79 -14.99
CA LEU A 253 -11.76 19.44 -14.88
C LEU A 253 -11.01 18.82 -16.08
N ASN A 254 -9.70 18.59 -15.82
CA ASN A 254 -8.85 17.39 -15.94
C ASN A 254 -8.80 16.52 -17.22
N SER A 255 -7.55 16.09 -17.48
CA SER A 255 -7.11 14.84 -18.15
C SER A 255 -6.96 14.83 -19.68
N SER A 256 -5.67 14.94 -20.08
CA SER A 256 -4.92 14.08 -21.00
C SER A 256 -5.59 13.46 -22.24
N SER A 257 -5.12 13.86 -23.42
CA SER A 257 -4.52 12.94 -24.40
C SER A 257 -4.08 13.72 -25.65
N SER A 258 -2.89 13.37 -26.12
CA SER A 258 -2.36 13.47 -27.49
C SER A 258 -3.18 14.23 -28.55
N GLN A 259 -2.74 15.42 -29.00
CA GLN A 259 -2.66 15.59 -30.46
C GLN A 259 -1.85 16.77 -31.01
N SER A 260 -1.40 16.48 -32.23
CA SER A 260 -0.64 17.20 -33.23
C SER A 260 -1.25 18.49 -33.77
N CYS A 261 -0.38 19.30 -34.34
CA CYS A 261 -0.60 20.51 -35.10
C CYS A 261 -1.64 20.33 -36.23
N ILE A 262 -2.87 20.78 -35.99
CA ILE A 262 -3.79 21.28 -37.04
C ILE A 262 -4.55 22.45 -36.42
N GLU A 263 -4.03 23.66 -36.57
CA GLU A 263 -4.80 24.88 -36.28
C GLU A 263 -5.71 25.16 -37.48
N THR A 264 -6.75 24.33 -37.65
CA THR A 264 -7.83 24.64 -38.59
C THR A 264 -8.79 25.62 -37.91
N LEU A 265 -8.89 26.81 -38.47
CA LEU A 265 -9.82 27.90 -38.08
C LEU A 265 -11.30 27.47 -38.10
N ALA A 266 -11.65 26.29 -38.62
CA ALA A 266 -13.01 25.74 -38.66
C ALA A 266 -13.12 24.39 -37.91
N PRO A 267 -14.24 24.12 -37.21
CA PRO A 267 -14.47 22.80 -36.59
C PRO A 267 -14.60 21.71 -37.67
N PRO A 268 -13.91 20.56 -37.54
CA PRO A 268 -14.05 19.45 -38.48
C PRO A 268 -15.46 18.85 -38.41
N VAL A 269 -15.93 18.33 -39.54
CA VAL A 269 -17.21 17.63 -39.60
C VAL A 269 -17.00 16.20 -39.12
N LYS A 270 -17.51 15.88 -37.91
CA LYS A 270 -17.50 14.52 -37.37
C LYS A 270 -18.82 13.82 -37.68
N GLN A 271 -18.74 12.63 -38.25
CA GLN A 271 -19.93 11.83 -38.54
C GLN A 271 -19.65 10.37 -38.22
N THR A 272 -20.49 9.79 -37.37
CA THR A 272 -20.45 8.37 -37.03
C THR A 272 -21.49 7.61 -37.84
N ALA A 273 -21.15 6.41 -38.27
CA ALA A 273 -22.03 5.49 -38.97
C ALA A 273 -21.86 4.09 -38.37
N SER A 274 -22.97 3.37 -38.20
CA SER A 274 -22.94 2.03 -37.63
C SER A 274 -23.77 1.08 -38.48
N PHE A 275 -23.17 -0.05 -38.80
CA PHE A 275 -23.66 -1.04 -39.75
C PHE A 275 -23.80 -2.38 -39.04
N LYS A 276 -24.89 -3.11 -39.31
CA LYS A 276 -25.13 -4.44 -38.76
C LYS A 276 -25.12 -5.47 -39.89
N ILE A 277 -24.26 -6.47 -39.77
CA ILE A 277 -24.16 -7.59 -40.69
C ILE A 277 -24.67 -8.84 -39.95
N LYS A 278 -25.61 -9.55 -40.57
CA LYS A 278 -26.15 -10.81 -40.03
C LYS A 278 -25.32 -11.97 -40.58
N ASN A 279 -25.02 -12.95 -39.72
CA ASN A 279 -24.27 -14.17 -40.05
C ASN A 279 -22.82 -13.91 -40.51
N ALA A 280 -22.15 -12.94 -39.91
CA ALA A 280 -20.74 -12.65 -40.14
C ALA A 280 -19.98 -12.67 -38.81
N LYS A 281 -18.65 -12.83 -38.91
CA LYS A 281 -17.70 -12.69 -37.81
C LYS A 281 -16.69 -11.60 -38.18
N CYS A 282 -16.34 -10.76 -37.20
CA CYS A 282 -15.25 -9.81 -37.32
C CYS A 282 -13.95 -10.57 -37.52
N HIS A 283 -13.37 -10.45 -38.70
CA HIS A 283 -12.12 -11.09 -39.02
C HIS A 283 -11.40 -10.27 -40.07
N LEU A 284 -10.19 -9.78 -39.74
CA LEU A 284 -9.39 -8.95 -40.63
C LEU A 284 -8.39 -9.82 -41.39
N HIS A 285 -8.75 -10.33 -42.57
CA HIS A 285 -7.85 -11.17 -43.39
C HIS A 285 -7.30 -10.39 -44.60
N PRO A 286 -6.01 -10.52 -44.92
CA PRO A 286 -5.47 -10.05 -46.18
C PRO A 286 -6.08 -10.86 -47.34
N LYS A 287 -6.52 -10.18 -48.38
CA LYS A 287 -7.15 -10.80 -49.54
C LYS A 287 -6.08 -11.37 -50.47
N LEU A 288 -5.77 -12.67 -50.39
CA LEU A 288 -4.91 -13.34 -51.36
C LEU A 288 -5.61 -13.42 -52.72
N THR A 289 -5.08 -12.74 -53.73
CA THR A 289 -5.54 -12.84 -55.11
C THR A 289 -5.10 -14.18 -55.71
N GLY A 290 -6.05 -15.10 -55.91
CA GLY A 290 -5.85 -16.30 -56.71
C GLY A 290 -5.59 -15.96 -58.18
N ARG A 291 -4.57 -16.58 -58.78
CA ARG A 291 -4.29 -16.54 -60.23
C ARG A 291 -5.46 -17.12 -61.02
N THR A 292 -6.16 -16.32 -61.84
CA THR A 292 -6.51 -16.59 -63.27
C THR A 292 -7.38 -15.49 -63.89
N GLU A 293 -6.94 -15.05 -65.08
CA GLU A 293 -7.65 -14.34 -66.17
C GLU A 293 -8.28 -12.95 -65.92
N ASP A 294 -7.50 -11.90 -66.18
CA ASP A 294 -7.72 -11.05 -67.37
C ASP A 294 -6.43 -10.29 -67.71
N ARG A 295 -5.91 -10.52 -68.91
CA ARG A 295 -4.65 -9.96 -69.43
C ARG A 295 -5.03 -8.75 -70.29
N GLY A 296 -4.73 -7.54 -69.83
CA GLY A 296 -4.75 -6.37 -70.72
C GLY A 296 -5.00 -5.01 -70.08
N ARG A 297 -3.99 -4.46 -69.40
CA ARG A 297 -3.64 -3.03 -69.43
C ARG A 297 -2.35 -2.82 -68.65
N THR A 298 -1.27 -2.54 -69.36
CA THR A 298 -0.03 -1.98 -68.85
C THR A 298 -0.33 -0.70 -68.06
N LEU A 299 0.03 -0.68 -66.79
CA LEU A 299 0.11 0.53 -65.97
C LEU A 299 1.59 0.73 -65.60
N GLY A 300 2.19 1.75 -66.21
CA GLY A 300 3.51 2.28 -65.85
C GLY A 300 3.50 2.94 -64.46
N PRO A 301 4.60 3.63 -64.09
CA PRO A 301 4.81 4.14 -62.74
C PRO A 301 3.72 5.17 -62.40
N ALA A 302 2.77 4.77 -61.56
CA ALA A 302 1.76 5.67 -61.05
C ALA A 302 2.40 6.57 -59.96
N GLY A 303 3.04 7.64 -60.42
CA GLY A 303 3.16 8.85 -59.62
C GLY A 303 1.80 9.18 -59.05
N GLY A 304 1.75 9.37 -57.73
CA GLY A 304 0.52 9.65 -57.00
C GLY A 304 -0.16 10.89 -57.56
N GLN A 305 -1.13 10.70 -58.44
CA GLN A 305 -2.01 11.77 -58.86
C GLN A 305 -2.87 12.12 -57.64
N PRO A 306 -2.82 13.37 -57.14
CA PRO A 306 -3.51 13.74 -55.92
C PRO A 306 -5.00 13.64 -56.19
N CYS A 307 -5.69 12.78 -55.45
CA CYS A 307 -7.12 12.66 -55.55
C CYS A 307 -7.73 14.00 -55.08
N SER A 308 -8.25 14.77 -56.04
CA SER A 308 -8.76 16.14 -55.85
C SER A 308 -10.03 16.21 -54.98
N ASN A 309 -10.59 15.06 -54.57
CA ASN A 309 -11.79 14.92 -53.76
C ASN A 309 -11.62 14.01 -52.52
N CYS A 310 -10.44 14.03 -51.87
CA CYS A 310 -10.23 13.33 -50.59
C CYS A 310 -10.51 14.24 -49.40
N LEU A 311 -11.63 13.99 -48.70
CA LEU A 311 -12.20 14.88 -47.68
C LEU A 311 -11.96 14.44 -46.23
N VAL A 312 -11.63 13.17 -45.99
CA VAL A 312 -11.54 12.59 -44.63
C VAL A 312 -10.09 12.71 -44.12
N THR A 313 -9.90 13.09 -42.87
CA THR A 313 -8.58 13.26 -42.23
C THR A 313 -8.31 12.22 -41.16
N PHE A 314 -9.33 11.74 -40.47
CA PHE A 314 -9.23 10.67 -39.47
C PHE A 314 -10.38 9.67 -39.62
N VAL A 315 -10.07 8.38 -39.48
CA VAL A 315 -11.05 7.29 -39.47
C VAL A 315 -10.78 6.35 -38.31
N ASN A 316 -11.80 6.08 -37.51
CA ASN A 316 -11.79 5.00 -36.51
C ASN A 316 -12.84 3.95 -36.89
N LEU A 317 -12.40 2.73 -37.19
CA LEU A 317 -13.27 1.59 -37.49
C LEU A 317 -13.21 0.61 -36.32
N LYS A 318 -14.37 0.30 -35.75
CA LYS A 318 -14.55 -0.73 -34.72
C LYS A 318 -15.45 -1.84 -35.26
N CYS A 319 -15.00 -3.09 -35.20
CA CYS A 319 -15.79 -4.26 -35.52
C CYS A 319 -16.03 -5.07 -34.25
N ASP A 320 -17.29 -5.34 -33.90
CA ASP A 320 -17.69 -6.15 -32.75
C ASP A 320 -18.65 -7.26 -33.19
N SER A 321 -18.34 -8.53 -32.88
CA SER A 321 -19.21 -9.66 -33.17
C SER A 321 -19.85 -10.23 -31.91
N SER A 322 -21.18 -10.16 -31.86
CA SER A 322 -21.98 -10.60 -30.72
C SER A 322 -22.79 -11.86 -31.04
N LYS A 323 -22.76 -12.83 -30.12
CA LYS A 323 -23.68 -13.96 -30.10
C LYS A 323 -24.96 -13.52 -29.40
N LYS A 324 -26.13 -13.68 -30.03
CA LYS A 324 -27.41 -13.26 -29.46
C LYS A 324 -27.73 -14.11 -28.22
N ALA A 325 -27.78 -13.50 -27.03
CA ALA A 325 -28.13 -14.18 -25.79
C ALA A 325 -29.60 -14.68 -25.83
N LYS A 326 -29.82 -15.88 -25.28
CA LYS A 326 -31.11 -16.61 -25.27
C LYS A 326 -32.23 -15.79 -24.61
N GLY A 327 -33.20 -15.34 -25.40
CA GLY A 327 -34.52 -14.93 -24.88
C GLY A 327 -35.38 -16.16 -24.65
N ARG A 328 -35.99 -16.29 -23.47
CA ARG A 328 -36.92 -17.40 -23.15
C ARG A 328 -38.10 -17.35 -24.14
N ARG A 329 -38.31 -18.44 -24.89
CA ARG A 329 -39.38 -18.72 -25.90
C ARG A 329 -39.04 -18.39 -27.36
N ALA A 330 -38.23 -19.24 -28.01
CA ALA A 330 -38.35 -19.56 -29.43
C ALA A 330 -37.71 -20.93 -29.72
N ARG A 331 -38.43 -21.83 -30.38
CA ARG A 331 -38.05 -23.22 -30.68
C ARG A 331 -37.60 -23.33 -32.14
N ASN A 332 -36.31 -23.11 -32.41
CA ASN A 332 -35.46 -23.73 -33.45
C ASN A 332 -34.08 -23.03 -33.53
N PRO A 333 -32.94 -23.76 -33.61
CA PRO A 333 -31.61 -23.18 -33.48
C PRO A 333 -31.05 -22.78 -34.85
N ALA A 334 -30.84 -21.49 -35.06
CA ALA A 334 -29.82 -21.01 -35.99
C ALA A 334 -28.92 -20.08 -35.19
N ASN A 335 -27.66 -20.47 -35.02
CA ASN A 335 -26.62 -19.74 -34.31
C ASN A 335 -26.26 -18.46 -35.12
N LYS A 336 -27.15 -17.47 -35.12
CA LYS A 336 -27.01 -16.26 -35.93
C LYS A 336 -26.14 -15.26 -35.19
N GLU A 337 -24.84 -15.28 -35.48
CA GLU A 337 -23.90 -14.23 -35.07
C GLU A 337 -24.24 -12.90 -35.76
N VAL A 338 -24.19 -11.80 -35.02
CA VAL A 338 -24.44 -10.46 -35.55
C VAL A 338 -23.19 -9.61 -35.32
N THR A 339 -22.58 -9.20 -36.42
CA THR A 339 -21.44 -8.27 -36.43
C THR A 339 -21.93 -6.84 -36.55
N ARG A 340 -21.35 -5.96 -35.73
CA ARG A 340 -21.56 -4.52 -35.77
C ARG A 340 -20.26 -3.82 -36.14
N ILE A 341 -20.26 -3.14 -37.29
CA ILE A 341 -19.14 -2.29 -37.72
C ILE A 341 -19.53 -0.84 -37.44
N THR A 342 -18.73 -0.13 -36.66
CA THR A 342 -18.89 1.29 -36.36
C THR A 342 -17.72 2.05 -36.96
N LEU A 343 -18.03 3.08 -37.74
CA LEU A 343 -17.07 3.92 -38.45
C LEU A 343 -17.27 5.36 -38.00
N GLU A 344 -16.22 5.97 -37.47
CA GLU A 344 -16.16 7.37 -37.10
C GLU A 344 -15.28 8.09 -38.12
N LEU A 345 -15.86 9.04 -38.85
CA LEU A 345 -15.18 9.79 -39.89
C LEU A 345 -15.05 11.25 -39.45
N GLU A 346 -13.85 11.82 -39.56
CA GLU A 346 -13.60 13.25 -39.39
C GLU A 346 -13.13 13.85 -40.72
N ALA A 347 -13.79 14.91 -41.18
CA ALA A 347 -13.46 15.61 -42.42
C ALA A 347 -13.06 17.07 -42.15
N GLU A 348 -12.00 17.51 -42.82
CA GLU A 348 -11.44 18.86 -42.70
C GLU A 348 -12.12 19.81 -43.69
N VAL A 349 -12.47 21.02 -43.23
CA VAL A 349 -13.03 22.08 -44.09
C VAL A 349 -11.89 23.03 -44.46
N LYS A 350 -11.32 22.87 -45.66
CA LYS A 350 -10.31 23.80 -46.19
C LYS A 350 -10.96 25.13 -46.60
N PRO A 351 -10.48 26.29 -46.14
CA PRO A 351 -10.88 27.58 -46.67
C PRO A 351 -10.10 27.84 -47.97
N GLY A 352 -10.51 27.22 -49.07
CA GLY A 352 -10.02 27.54 -50.41
C GLY A 352 -11.12 28.26 -51.19
N ASP A 353 -10.85 29.50 -51.56
CA ASP A 353 -11.67 30.43 -52.34
C ASP A 353 -13.10 30.65 -51.86
N THR A 354 -13.24 31.49 -50.82
CA THR A 354 -14.48 32.21 -50.55
C THR A 354 -14.79 33.14 -51.73
N THR A 355 -15.39 32.59 -52.77
CA THR A 355 -16.18 33.40 -53.71
C THR A 355 -17.33 34.04 -52.92
N GLY A 356 -17.70 35.28 -53.26
CA GLY A 356 -18.59 36.15 -52.47
C GLY A 356 -20.01 35.66 -52.19
N SER A 357 -20.30 34.36 -52.36
CA SER A 357 -21.61 33.72 -52.20
C SER A 357 -21.70 32.66 -51.09
N CYS A 358 -20.62 32.26 -50.39
CA CYS A 358 -20.70 31.18 -49.39
C CYS A 358 -19.73 31.37 -48.20
N ASN A 359 -20.29 31.68 -47.03
CA ASN A 359 -19.56 31.79 -45.75
C ASN A 359 -19.09 30.41 -45.20
N LEU A 360 -18.23 30.40 -44.17
CA LEU A 360 -17.73 29.21 -43.46
C LEU A 360 -18.83 28.22 -43.01
N SER A 361 -20.02 28.70 -42.64
CA SER A 361 -21.18 27.88 -42.28
C SER A 361 -21.78 27.12 -43.49
N CYS A 362 -21.79 27.75 -44.66
CA CYS A 362 -22.26 27.17 -45.91
C CYS A 362 -21.28 26.09 -46.42
N LEU A 363 -19.97 26.34 -46.33
CA LEU A 363 -18.93 25.34 -46.63
C LEU A 363 -19.05 24.11 -45.71
N ARG A 364 -19.27 24.32 -44.41
CA ARG A 364 -19.51 23.24 -43.44
C ARG A 364 -20.75 22.41 -43.79
N GLN A 365 -21.90 23.05 -44.07
CA GLN A 365 -23.13 22.33 -44.45
C GLN A 365 -22.97 21.55 -45.77
N ARG A 366 -22.20 22.09 -46.72
CA ARG A 366 -21.87 21.40 -47.97
C ARG A 366 -21.04 20.14 -47.69
N MET A 367 -20.03 20.25 -46.83
CA MET A 367 -19.23 19.10 -46.40
C MET A 367 -20.05 18.07 -45.62
N GLU A 368 -20.92 18.48 -44.71
CA GLU A 368 -21.84 17.57 -43.99
C GLU A 368 -22.77 16.79 -44.93
N LYS A 369 -23.34 17.46 -45.95
CA LYS A 369 -24.16 16.81 -46.98
C LYS A 369 -23.33 15.83 -47.82
N GLN A 370 -22.08 16.18 -48.13
CA GLN A 370 -21.18 15.34 -48.91
C GLN A 370 -20.78 14.08 -48.13
N VAL A 371 -20.38 14.21 -46.85
CA VAL A 371 -20.06 13.08 -45.96
C VAL A 371 -21.28 12.17 -45.76
N LYS A 372 -22.48 12.71 -45.58
CA LYS A 372 -23.73 11.91 -45.50
C LYS A 372 -23.99 11.09 -46.77
N THR A 373 -23.62 11.61 -47.95
CA THR A 373 -23.75 10.90 -49.22
C THR A 373 -22.74 9.75 -49.31
N TYR A 374 -21.49 9.99 -48.90
CA TYR A 374 -20.48 8.93 -48.80
C TYR A 374 -20.87 7.82 -47.82
N ILE A 375 -21.46 8.16 -46.67
CA ILE A 375 -21.94 7.15 -45.71
C ILE A 375 -23.08 6.31 -46.29
N LYS A 376 -23.96 6.90 -47.11
CA LYS A 376 -25.01 6.14 -47.81
C LYS A 376 -24.40 5.16 -48.82
N ALA A 377 -23.39 5.59 -49.57
CA ALA A 377 -22.67 4.73 -50.51
C ALA A 377 -21.91 3.61 -49.78
N LEU A 378 -21.25 3.95 -48.67
CA LEU A 378 -20.56 3.01 -47.79
C LEU A 378 -21.51 1.96 -47.20
N LYS A 379 -22.70 2.38 -46.75
CA LYS A 379 -23.76 1.47 -46.29
C LYS A 379 -24.14 0.45 -47.36
N LYS A 380 -24.25 0.89 -48.61
CA LYS A 380 -24.58 0.03 -49.75
C LYS A 380 -23.44 -0.91 -50.10
N SER A 381 -22.20 -0.43 -50.06
CA SER A 381 -20.99 -1.24 -50.28
C SER A 381 -20.78 -2.31 -49.20
N ILE A 382 -21.00 -1.99 -47.92
CA ILE A 382 -20.90 -2.95 -46.81
C ILE A 382 -22.00 -4.00 -46.91
N ASN A 383 -23.24 -3.60 -47.23
CA ASN A 383 -24.34 -4.55 -47.45
C ASN A 383 -24.13 -5.44 -48.69
N GLN A 384 -23.32 -5.00 -49.65
CA GLN A 384 -22.96 -5.75 -50.86
C GLN A 384 -21.64 -6.52 -50.73
N GLU A 385 -20.99 -6.53 -49.56
CA GLU A 385 -19.72 -7.24 -49.29
C GLU A 385 -18.53 -6.75 -50.14
N ARG A 386 -18.52 -5.47 -50.50
CA ARG A 386 -17.46 -4.87 -51.36
C ARG A 386 -16.68 -3.76 -50.68
N PHE A 387 -16.62 -3.79 -49.34
CA PHE A 387 -15.85 -2.85 -48.53
C PHE A 387 -14.51 -3.44 -48.13
N LEU A 388 -13.42 -2.73 -48.44
CA LEU A 388 -12.03 -3.16 -48.19
C LEU A 388 -11.25 -2.07 -47.46
N ILE A 389 -10.32 -2.47 -46.60
CA ILE A 389 -9.35 -1.57 -45.98
C ILE A 389 -7.99 -1.78 -46.65
N ARG A 390 -7.36 -0.72 -47.13
CA ARG A 390 -6.02 -0.74 -47.70
C ARG A 390 -5.03 -0.10 -46.72
N VAL A 391 -4.15 -0.91 -46.14
CA VAL A 391 -3.08 -0.45 -45.23
C VAL A 391 -1.74 -0.83 -45.81
N ALA A 392 -0.86 0.15 -46.00
CA ALA A 392 0.49 -0.06 -46.55
C ALA A 392 0.52 -0.86 -47.88
N GLY A 393 -0.50 -0.68 -48.73
CA GLY A 393 -0.59 -1.34 -50.05
C GLY A 393 -1.33 -2.69 -50.08
N LEU A 394 -1.66 -3.27 -48.93
CA LEU A 394 -2.36 -4.56 -48.83
C LEU A 394 -3.87 -4.38 -48.59
N GLU A 395 -4.70 -5.21 -49.22
CA GLU A 395 -6.16 -5.20 -49.07
C GLU A 395 -6.63 -6.16 -47.98
N TYR A 396 -7.42 -5.66 -47.03
CA TYR A 396 -7.99 -6.43 -45.92
C TYR A 396 -9.51 -6.45 -46.00
N GLU A 397 -10.09 -7.62 -45.79
CA GLU A 397 -11.53 -7.81 -45.59
C GLU A 397 -11.90 -7.58 -44.13
N VAL A 398 -13.05 -6.97 -43.86
CA VAL A 398 -13.43 -6.46 -42.52
C VAL A 398 -14.32 -7.45 -41.75
N ALA A 399 -15.15 -8.22 -42.46
CA ALA A 399 -16.00 -9.24 -41.87
C ALA A 399 -16.27 -10.33 -42.89
N GLN A 400 -16.16 -11.59 -42.48
CA GLN A 400 -16.41 -12.75 -43.32
C GLN A 400 -17.76 -13.38 -42.94
N LYS A 401 -18.60 -13.72 -43.92
CA LYS A 401 -19.79 -14.57 -43.69
C LYS A 401 -19.33 -16.02 -43.54
N LEU A 402 -19.81 -16.71 -42.51
CA LEU A 402 -19.51 -18.13 -42.28
C LEU A 402 -20.03 -18.98 -43.46
N PRO A 403 -19.16 -19.67 -44.24
CA PRO A 403 -19.59 -20.69 -45.18
C PRO A 403 -20.08 -21.92 -44.41
N GLN A 404 -21.02 -22.67 -44.99
CA GLN A 404 -21.34 -24.02 -44.52
C GLN A 404 -20.08 -24.89 -44.62
N ALA A 405 -19.60 -25.32 -43.46
CA ALA A 405 -18.66 -26.42 -43.20
C ALA A 405 -17.50 -26.62 -44.22
N ALA A 406 -16.36 -26.02 -43.92
CA ALA A 406 -15.03 -26.54 -44.28
C ALA A 406 -14.11 -26.43 -43.05
N PRO A 407 -13.14 -27.34 -42.85
CA PRO A 407 -12.34 -27.37 -41.64
C PRO A 407 -11.44 -26.12 -41.59
N VAL A 408 -11.59 -25.35 -40.52
CA VAL A 408 -10.78 -24.15 -40.25
C VAL A 408 -9.40 -24.64 -39.81
N GLN A 409 -8.40 -24.47 -40.66
CA GLN A 409 -7.03 -24.37 -40.18
C GLN A 409 -6.93 -23.02 -39.47
N GLU A 410 -6.74 -23.04 -38.15
CA GLU A 410 -6.69 -21.84 -37.31
C GLU A 410 -5.46 -21.00 -37.67
N ASN A 411 -5.53 -20.17 -38.71
CA ASN A 411 -4.53 -19.15 -39.02
C ASN A 411 -4.66 -18.00 -38.02
N CYS A 412 -3.55 -17.61 -37.42
CA CYS A 412 -3.51 -16.50 -36.47
C CYS A 412 -3.84 -15.18 -37.17
N GLY A 413 -4.70 -14.36 -36.57
CA GLY A 413 -5.09 -13.07 -37.13
C GLY A 413 -3.95 -12.03 -37.13
N PRO A 414 -4.10 -10.89 -37.82
CA PRO A 414 -3.08 -9.86 -37.85
C PRO A 414 -2.75 -9.34 -36.45
N GLY A 415 -1.45 -9.17 -36.17
CA GLY A 415 -0.94 -8.87 -34.83
C GLY A 415 -0.58 -10.12 -34.00
N TRP A 416 -0.80 -11.33 -34.54
CA TRP A 416 -0.50 -12.60 -33.91
C TRP A 416 0.39 -13.48 -34.78
N GLU A 417 1.29 -14.22 -34.16
CA GLU A 417 2.18 -15.18 -34.80
C GLU A 417 1.92 -16.58 -34.25
N ARG A 418 2.16 -17.60 -35.08
CA ARG A 418 2.02 -18.99 -34.66
C ARG A 418 3.31 -19.43 -33.98
N ASP A 419 3.27 -19.57 -32.67
CA ASP A 419 4.35 -20.16 -31.88
C ASP A 419 3.88 -21.48 -31.26
N SER A 420 4.58 -22.58 -31.59
CA SER A 420 4.37 -23.90 -30.98
C SER A 420 2.90 -24.37 -30.99
N GLY A 421 2.18 -24.10 -32.09
CA GLY A 421 0.78 -24.52 -32.27
C GLY A 421 -0.27 -23.60 -31.62
N ARG A 422 0.13 -22.51 -30.94
CA ARG A 422 -0.76 -21.50 -30.36
C ARG A 422 -0.50 -20.13 -30.99
N CYS A 423 -1.55 -19.31 -31.09
CA CYS A 423 -1.40 -17.93 -31.56
C CYS A 423 -0.92 -17.04 -30.39
N VAL A 424 0.24 -16.41 -30.54
CA VAL A 424 0.82 -15.46 -29.58
C VAL A 424 0.86 -14.06 -30.19
N ARG A 425 0.71 -13.02 -29.38
CA ARG A 425 0.78 -11.63 -29.88
C ARG A 425 2.21 -11.25 -30.22
N CYS A 426 2.40 -10.41 -31.24
CA CYS A 426 3.72 -9.83 -31.49
C CYS A 426 4.18 -9.07 -30.23
N LEU A 427 5.32 -9.47 -29.69
CA LEU A 427 5.92 -8.87 -28.51
C LEU A 427 6.38 -7.43 -28.80
N SER A 428 6.59 -6.63 -27.74
CA SER A 428 7.18 -5.30 -27.87
C SER A 428 8.54 -5.35 -28.59
N GLY A 429 8.79 -4.35 -29.43
CA GLY A 429 9.91 -4.30 -30.36
C GLY A 429 9.69 -5.04 -31.67
N SER A 430 8.51 -5.63 -31.91
CA SER A 430 8.16 -6.30 -33.16
C SER A 430 6.80 -5.86 -33.70
N TYR A 431 6.61 -5.97 -35.01
CA TYR A 431 5.34 -5.70 -35.69
C TYR A 431 4.94 -6.85 -36.61
N TYR A 432 3.65 -6.99 -36.88
CA TYR A 432 3.13 -8.04 -37.76
C TYR A 432 3.31 -7.67 -39.23
N HIS A 433 4.05 -8.49 -39.99
CA HIS A 433 4.26 -8.28 -41.42
C HIS A 433 3.31 -9.13 -42.27
N GLY A 434 2.36 -8.48 -42.95
CA GLY A 434 1.27 -9.14 -43.65
C GLY A 434 1.70 -10.13 -44.75
N GLU A 435 2.80 -9.88 -45.45
CA GLU A 435 3.29 -10.80 -46.50
C GLU A 435 4.04 -12.02 -45.96
N GLN A 436 4.56 -11.94 -44.72
CA GLN A 436 5.36 -13.01 -44.12
C GLN A 436 4.59 -13.79 -43.05
N GLU A 437 3.34 -13.39 -42.76
CA GLU A 437 2.44 -13.97 -41.73
C GLU A 437 3.13 -14.23 -40.37
N ARG A 438 4.10 -13.38 -40.01
CA ARG A 438 4.96 -13.56 -38.83
C ARG A 438 5.32 -12.22 -38.20
N CYS A 439 5.75 -12.25 -36.95
CA CYS A 439 6.20 -11.06 -36.25
C CYS A 439 7.67 -10.79 -36.62
N VAL A 440 7.95 -9.58 -37.09
CA VAL A 440 9.30 -9.14 -37.46
C VAL A 440 9.73 -8.01 -36.53
N GLN A 441 11.02 -7.98 -36.20
CA GLN A 441 11.56 -6.94 -35.34
C GLN A 441 11.49 -5.57 -36.02
N CYS A 442 11.28 -4.53 -35.22
CA CYS A 442 11.26 -3.15 -35.69
C CYS A 442 12.60 -2.79 -36.36
N PRO A 443 12.58 -2.19 -37.56
CA PRO A 443 13.79 -1.75 -38.25
C PRO A 443 14.55 -0.67 -37.44
N PRO A 444 15.85 -0.46 -37.71
CA PRO A 444 16.65 0.52 -36.99
C PRO A 444 16.04 1.93 -37.08
N GLY A 445 16.15 2.69 -35.98
CA GLY A 445 15.48 4.01 -35.86
C GLY A 445 13.96 3.93 -35.65
N THR A 446 13.41 2.74 -35.38
CA THR A 446 12.01 2.57 -34.98
C THR A 446 11.87 1.73 -33.71
N PHE A 447 10.80 1.95 -32.96
CA PHE A 447 10.50 1.26 -31.72
C PHE A 447 9.02 0.87 -31.62
N GLN A 448 8.72 -0.11 -30.77
CA GLN A 448 7.33 -0.50 -30.48
C GLN A 448 7.16 -0.93 -29.03
N GLU A 449 6.30 -0.22 -28.29
CA GLU A 449 6.04 -0.47 -26.86
C GLU A 449 4.85 -1.40 -26.60
N LYS A 450 3.86 -1.43 -27.51
CA LYS A 450 2.62 -2.19 -27.34
C LYS A 450 2.64 -3.49 -28.14
N GLU A 451 2.08 -4.54 -27.55
CA GLU A 451 1.94 -5.84 -28.21
C GLU A 451 0.91 -5.81 -29.35
N GLY A 452 1.11 -6.65 -30.36
CA GLY A 452 0.15 -6.89 -31.45
C GLY A 452 0.00 -5.75 -32.46
N GLN A 453 0.98 -4.83 -32.52
CA GLN A 453 0.95 -3.69 -33.44
C GLN A 453 1.31 -4.10 -34.88
N LEU A 454 0.76 -3.37 -35.86
CA LEU A 454 0.98 -3.61 -37.30
C LEU A 454 2.07 -2.70 -37.90
N ALA A 455 2.63 -1.78 -37.11
CA ALA A 455 3.67 -0.84 -37.53
C ALA A 455 4.53 -0.39 -36.34
N CYS A 456 5.76 0.05 -36.60
CA CYS A 456 6.67 0.61 -35.58
C CYS A 456 6.68 2.15 -35.60
N ASP A 457 6.96 2.75 -34.44
CA ASP A 457 7.09 4.19 -34.25
C ASP A 457 8.50 4.71 -34.47
N LEU A 458 8.65 5.90 -35.04
CA LEU A 458 9.97 6.47 -35.33
C LEU A 458 10.60 7.01 -34.05
N CYS A 459 11.89 6.84 -33.91
CA CYS A 459 12.61 7.30 -32.74
C CYS A 459 12.87 8.81 -32.84
N PRO A 460 12.62 9.59 -31.76
CA PRO A 460 12.89 11.03 -31.76
C PRO A 460 14.39 11.28 -31.96
N GLY A 461 14.73 12.28 -32.77
CA GLY A 461 16.11 12.74 -32.96
C GLY A 461 17.00 11.85 -33.84
N SER A 462 16.51 10.73 -34.37
CA SER A 462 17.33 9.81 -35.17
C SER A 462 17.16 9.99 -36.68
N ASP A 463 18.26 10.23 -37.40
CA ASP A 463 18.40 9.99 -38.84
C ASP A 463 18.52 8.47 -39.14
N GLY A 464 17.58 7.67 -38.63
CA GLY A 464 17.58 6.19 -38.81
C GLY A 464 18.57 5.41 -37.93
N HIS A 465 19.15 6.04 -36.90
CA HIS A 465 20.07 5.39 -35.98
C HIS A 465 19.34 4.91 -34.72
N GLY A 466 19.26 3.59 -34.53
CA GLY A 466 18.71 2.93 -33.34
C GLY A 466 18.82 1.41 -33.48
N PRO A 467 18.92 0.65 -32.38
CA PRO A 467 19.05 -0.81 -32.46
C PRO A 467 17.80 -1.45 -33.07
N VAL A 468 18.00 -2.55 -33.79
CA VAL A 468 16.90 -3.37 -34.33
C VAL A 468 16.08 -3.92 -33.16
N GLY A 469 14.76 -3.86 -33.25
CA GLY A 469 13.85 -4.40 -32.24
C GLY A 469 13.71 -3.55 -30.98
N ALA A 470 13.92 -2.24 -31.05
CA ALA A 470 13.79 -1.35 -29.89
C ALA A 470 12.38 -1.45 -29.25
N ARG A 471 12.32 -1.73 -27.95
CA ARG A 471 11.06 -1.96 -27.21
C ARG A 471 10.44 -0.70 -26.64
N ASN A 472 11.25 0.34 -26.44
CA ASN A 472 10.82 1.60 -25.87
C ASN A 472 11.66 2.75 -26.43
N ILE A 473 11.16 3.97 -26.25
CA ILE A 473 11.82 5.18 -26.75
C ILE A 473 13.27 5.34 -26.23
N SER A 474 13.52 4.89 -24.99
CA SER A 474 14.84 4.96 -24.34
C SER A 474 15.86 3.97 -24.91
N SER A 475 15.43 2.76 -25.27
CA SER A 475 16.25 1.75 -25.96
C SER A 475 16.56 2.16 -27.39
N CYS A 476 15.73 2.99 -28.02
CA CYS A 476 15.91 3.35 -29.41
C CYS A 476 16.91 4.48 -29.62
N ALA A 477 16.70 5.64 -28.99
CA ALA A 477 17.53 6.83 -29.20
C ALA A 477 18.67 6.96 -28.17
N GLY A 478 18.59 6.24 -27.03
CA GLY A 478 19.57 6.30 -25.95
C GLY A 478 19.49 7.60 -25.16
N GLN A 479 19.17 7.51 -23.87
CA GLN A 479 19.03 8.68 -23.00
C GLN A 479 20.39 9.29 -22.63
N CYS A 480 20.42 10.60 -22.41
CA CYS A 480 21.60 11.25 -21.85
C CYS A 480 21.91 10.79 -20.42
N PRO A 481 23.19 10.50 -20.09
CA PRO A 481 23.60 10.17 -18.74
C PRO A 481 23.49 11.39 -17.81
N THR A 482 23.60 11.16 -16.50
CA THR A 482 23.66 12.24 -15.51
C THR A 482 24.82 13.17 -15.79
N GLY A 483 24.65 14.45 -15.46
CA GLY A 483 25.58 15.52 -15.80
C GLY A 483 25.65 15.88 -17.29
N SER A 484 24.75 15.34 -18.14
CA SER A 484 24.66 15.70 -19.55
C SER A 484 23.22 16.02 -19.96
N PHE A 485 23.05 16.79 -21.02
CA PHE A 485 21.75 17.17 -21.58
C PHE A 485 21.81 17.20 -23.12
N SER A 486 20.64 17.19 -23.76
CA SER A 486 20.48 17.39 -25.20
C SER A 486 19.16 18.10 -25.48
N SER A 487 18.98 18.74 -26.63
CA SER A 487 17.73 19.43 -27.00
C SER A 487 16.46 18.56 -26.89
N ASP A 488 16.59 17.25 -27.10
CA ASP A 488 15.54 16.23 -27.06
C ASP A 488 15.75 15.19 -25.93
N GLY A 489 16.78 15.39 -25.09
CA GLY A 489 17.16 14.48 -24.01
C GLY A 489 17.76 13.14 -24.47
N PHE A 490 18.06 12.97 -25.75
CA PHE A 490 18.68 11.77 -26.30
C PHE A 490 20.10 12.06 -26.83
N LYS A 491 20.85 10.99 -27.14
CA LYS A 491 22.19 11.12 -27.72
C LYS A 491 22.13 11.75 -29.12
N PRO A 492 23.11 12.60 -29.52
CA PRO A 492 24.35 12.92 -28.83
C PRO A 492 24.17 13.95 -27.70
N CYS A 493 24.78 13.69 -26.56
CA CYS A 493 24.62 14.50 -25.35
C CYS A 493 25.79 15.46 -25.17
N GLN A 494 25.49 16.65 -24.63
CA GLN A 494 26.47 17.65 -24.23
C GLN A 494 26.62 17.64 -22.70
N PRO A 495 27.84 17.77 -22.16
CA PRO A 495 28.04 17.88 -20.72
C PRO A 495 27.42 19.18 -20.19
N CYS A 496 26.93 19.15 -18.95
CA CYS A 496 26.40 20.36 -18.30
C CYS A 496 27.51 21.42 -18.16
N PRO A 497 27.26 22.68 -18.57
CA PRO A 497 28.24 23.75 -18.43
C PRO A 497 28.52 24.07 -16.96
N GLN A 498 29.65 24.73 -16.69
CA GLN A 498 30.05 25.11 -15.33
C GLN A 498 28.98 25.93 -14.62
N GLY A 499 28.75 25.64 -13.34
CA GLY A 499 27.70 26.29 -12.54
C GLY A 499 26.31 25.69 -12.75
N THR A 500 26.20 24.60 -13.52
CA THR A 500 24.97 23.83 -13.68
C THR A 500 25.22 22.34 -13.44
N TYR A 501 24.18 21.61 -13.04
CA TYR A 501 24.25 20.17 -12.79
C TYR A 501 22.97 19.45 -13.24
N GLN A 502 23.04 18.14 -13.48
CA GLN A 502 21.86 17.35 -13.85
C GLN A 502 21.88 15.96 -13.21
N PRO A 503 21.02 15.70 -12.20
CA PRO A 503 20.97 14.41 -11.51
C PRO A 503 20.14 13.34 -12.23
N ASP A 504 19.24 13.72 -13.12
CA ASP A 504 18.33 12.79 -13.80
C ASP A 504 18.80 12.45 -15.22
N LEU A 505 18.45 11.26 -15.70
CA LEU A 505 18.73 10.80 -17.05
C LEU A 505 17.80 11.42 -18.09
N GLY A 506 18.28 11.59 -19.31
CA GLY A 506 17.47 11.93 -20.48
C GLY A 506 16.83 13.33 -20.42
N ARG A 507 17.58 14.29 -19.91
CA ARG A 507 17.09 15.65 -19.63
C ARG A 507 17.43 16.63 -20.73
N THR A 508 16.58 17.63 -20.90
CA THR A 508 16.75 18.62 -21.96
C THR A 508 17.55 19.86 -21.55
N LEU A 509 17.80 20.03 -20.25
CA LEU A 509 18.44 21.20 -19.65
C LEU A 509 19.20 20.78 -18.39
N CYS A 510 20.14 21.60 -17.93
CA CYS A 510 20.81 21.44 -16.63
C CYS A 510 20.25 22.44 -15.61
N PHE A 511 20.21 22.05 -14.34
CA PHE A 511 19.79 22.92 -13.24
C PHE A 511 20.92 23.87 -12.85
N PRO A 512 20.67 25.17 -12.67
CA PRO A 512 21.68 26.08 -12.16
C PRO A 512 21.96 25.80 -10.67
N CYS A 513 23.21 25.94 -10.23
CA CYS A 513 23.56 25.94 -8.81
C CYS A 513 22.90 27.11 -8.06
N GLY A 514 22.61 28.23 -8.74
CA GLY A 514 22.00 29.42 -8.14
C GLY A 514 22.99 30.31 -7.39
N GLY A 515 22.63 31.59 -7.19
CA GLY A 515 23.45 32.54 -6.41
C GLY A 515 24.86 32.80 -6.95
N GLY A 516 25.11 32.59 -8.24
CA GLY A 516 26.45 32.76 -8.84
C GLY A 516 27.47 31.68 -8.46
N LEU A 517 27.02 30.55 -7.88
CA LEU A 517 27.88 29.40 -7.58
C LEU A 517 28.34 28.71 -8.87
N SER A 518 29.61 28.33 -8.92
CA SER A 518 30.21 27.57 -10.03
C SER A 518 30.47 26.12 -9.61
N THR A 519 30.61 25.22 -10.58
CA THR A 519 31.00 23.82 -10.34
C THR A 519 32.49 23.65 -10.63
N LYS A 520 33.15 22.71 -9.95
CA LYS A 520 34.59 22.44 -10.16
C LYS A 520 34.96 22.00 -11.57
N ARG A 521 34.04 21.30 -12.22
CA ARG A 521 34.18 20.73 -13.54
C ARG A 521 32.87 20.83 -14.31
N GLU A 522 32.96 20.75 -15.62
CA GLU A 522 31.81 20.50 -16.50
C GLU A 522 31.27 19.08 -16.25
N GLY A 523 30.01 18.87 -16.58
CA GLY A 523 29.34 17.58 -16.40
C GLY A 523 28.97 17.26 -14.95
N ALA A 524 28.69 18.27 -14.12
CA ALA A 524 28.28 18.06 -12.74
C ALA A 524 26.94 17.31 -12.65
N SER A 525 26.86 16.36 -11.72
CA SER A 525 25.71 15.44 -11.61
C SER A 525 24.84 15.73 -10.40
N SER A 526 25.35 16.48 -9.42
CA SER A 526 24.62 16.78 -8.18
C SER A 526 24.93 18.18 -7.68
N PHE A 527 24.09 18.69 -6.78
CA PHE A 527 24.35 19.97 -6.12
C PHE A 527 25.63 19.93 -5.24
N HIS A 528 26.09 18.75 -4.81
CA HIS A 528 27.35 18.61 -4.08
C HIS A 528 28.58 19.04 -4.90
N ASP A 529 28.48 19.02 -6.22
CA ASP A 529 29.52 19.46 -7.14
C ASP A 529 29.61 21.00 -7.26
N CYS A 530 28.61 21.73 -6.74
CA CYS A 530 28.59 23.19 -6.67
C CYS A 530 29.51 23.69 -5.54
N GLU A 531 30.32 24.71 -5.81
CA GLU A 531 31.29 25.26 -4.87
C GLU A 531 30.65 26.21 -3.87
N VAL A 532 30.20 25.67 -2.74
CA VAL A 532 29.64 26.44 -1.62
C VAL A 532 30.73 26.96 -0.68
N LYS A 533 30.54 28.17 -0.14
CA LYS A 533 31.44 28.79 0.85
C LYS A 533 31.47 28.04 2.19
N VAL A 534 30.34 27.43 2.57
CA VAL A 534 30.14 26.72 3.83
C VAL A 534 29.39 25.43 3.54
N GLN A 535 29.80 24.34 4.19
CA GLN A 535 29.16 23.03 4.06
C GLN A 535 28.08 22.88 5.14
N CYS A 536 26.83 22.65 4.74
CA CYS A 536 25.73 22.44 5.67
C CYS A 536 25.71 21.01 6.18
N SER A 537 25.58 20.85 7.50
CA SER A 537 25.30 19.57 8.15
C SER A 537 23.82 19.17 7.98
N PRO A 538 23.46 17.89 8.24
CA PRO A 538 22.08 17.46 8.30
C PRO A 538 21.22 18.38 9.17
N GLY A 539 19.96 18.50 8.82
CA GLY A 539 19.03 19.47 9.40
C GLY A 539 19.18 20.90 8.88
N HIS A 540 20.14 21.17 7.99
CA HIS A 540 20.33 22.49 7.40
C HIS A 540 20.35 22.42 5.88
N TYR A 541 19.85 23.49 5.24
CA TYR A 541 19.95 23.68 3.80
C TYR A 541 20.75 24.94 3.47
N TYR A 542 21.46 24.91 2.35
CA TYR A 542 22.24 26.02 1.84
C TYR A 542 21.33 27.00 1.10
N ASN A 543 21.19 28.22 1.61
CA ASN A 543 20.42 29.26 0.94
C ASN A 543 21.34 30.06 0.01
N THR A 544 21.12 29.94 -1.30
CA THR A 544 21.96 30.56 -2.35
C THR A 544 21.87 32.08 -2.40
N SER A 545 20.79 32.69 -1.88
CA SER A 545 20.63 34.16 -1.88
C SER A 545 21.45 34.82 -0.77
N VAL A 546 21.66 34.12 0.35
CA VAL A 546 22.36 34.64 1.53
C VAL A 546 23.70 33.94 1.81
N HIS A 547 24.03 32.92 1.02
CA HIS A 547 25.27 32.13 1.10
C HIS A 547 25.56 31.51 2.48
N ARG A 548 24.52 31.15 3.23
CA ARG A 548 24.63 30.57 4.59
C ARG A 548 23.74 29.34 4.75
N CYS A 549 24.08 28.50 5.72
CA CYS A 549 23.26 27.36 6.12
C CYS A 549 22.12 27.83 7.03
N ILE A 550 20.89 27.44 6.68
CA ILE A 550 19.68 27.74 7.45
C ILE A 550 19.09 26.42 7.92
N ARG A 551 18.59 26.37 9.16
CA ARG A 551 17.89 25.21 9.70
C ARG A 551 16.63 24.92 8.89
N CYS A 552 16.33 23.65 8.69
CA CYS A 552 15.08 23.25 8.05
C CYS A 552 13.89 23.69 8.93
N PRO A 553 12.90 24.42 8.39
CA PRO A 553 11.74 24.85 9.17
C PRO A 553 10.92 23.65 9.65
N VAL A 554 10.08 23.88 10.67
CA VAL A 554 9.15 22.89 11.22
C VAL A 554 8.33 22.24 10.11
N GLY A 555 8.23 20.91 10.14
CA GLY A 555 7.55 20.12 9.10
C GLY A 555 8.45 19.75 7.92
N THR A 556 9.74 20.08 7.98
CA THR A 556 10.73 19.67 6.99
C THR A 556 11.99 19.15 7.66
N TYR A 557 12.73 18.28 6.97
CA TYR A 557 13.96 17.67 7.46
C TYR A 557 15.02 17.55 6.36
N GLN A 558 16.27 17.33 6.74
CA GLN A 558 17.36 17.05 5.80
C GLN A 558 18.33 16.04 6.38
N THR A 559 18.48 14.88 5.73
CA THR A 559 19.38 13.80 6.17
C THR A 559 20.80 13.99 5.64
N GLU A 560 20.95 14.60 4.47
CA GLU A 560 22.21 14.65 3.73
C GLU A 560 22.97 15.97 3.96
N PHE A 561 24.29 15.91 3.85
CA PHE A 561 25.16 17.08 3.89
C PHE A 561 25.08 17.88 2.59
N ARG A 562 25.36 19.19 2.64
CA ARG A 562 25.49 20.07 1.44
C ARG A 562 24.28 20.04 0.50
N GLN A 563 23.06 19.97 1.03
CA GLN A 563 21.84 20.16 0.25
C GLN A 563 21.39 21.63 0.27
N ASN A 564 20.62 22.05 -0.74
CA ASN A 564 20.03 23.39 -0.85
C ASN A 564 18.49 23.41 -0.66
N TYR A 565 17.90 22.28 -0.27
CA TYR A 565 16.47 22.15 0.01
C TYR A 565 16.26 21.36 1.31
N CYS A 566 15.04 21.44 1.85
CA CYS A 566 14.57 20.57 2.92
C CYS A 566 13.43 19.69 2.38
N ILE A 567 13.37 18.45 2.86
CA ILE A 567 12.37 17.47 2.48
C ILE A 567 11.14 17.68 3.37
N SER A 568 9.94 17.76 2.78
CA SER A 568 8.71 17.82 3.58
C SER A 568 8.50 16.52 4.35
N CYS A 569 7.98 16.64 5.56
CA CYS A 569 7.51 15.49 6.31
C CYS A 569 6.41 14.73 5.52
N PRO A 570 6.42 13.39 5.56
CA PRO A 570 5.55 12.58 4.72
C PRO A 570 4.10 12.61 5.22
N GLY A 571 3.15 12.54 4.28
CA GLY A 571 1.72 12.64 4.61
C GLY A 571 1.35 13.97 5.27
N ASN A 572 0.66 13.91 6.42
CA ASN A 572 0.21 15.10 7.17
C ASN A 572 0.95 15.24 8.52
N THR A 573 2.23 14.86 8.55
CA THR A 573 3.06 14.87 9.75
C THR A 573 3.89 16.16 9.86
N THR A 574 4.34 16.49 11.06
CA THR A 574 5.20 17.66 11.32
C THR A 574 6.31 17.31 12.31
N THR A 575 7.37 18.12 12.34
CA THR A 575 8.45 18.01 13.32
C THR A 575 8.12 18.83 14.57
N ASP A 576 8.69 18.47 15.72
CA ASP A 576 8.49 19.22 16.96
C ASP A 576 9.35 20.50 17.04
N PHE A 577 10.45 20.53 16.29
CA PHE A 577 11.44 21.60 16.29
C PHE A 577 11.99 21.82 14.86
N ASP A 578 12.77 22.89 14.70
CA ASP A 578 13.48 23.22 13.46
C ASP A 578 14.85 22.51 13.37
N GLY A 579 15.27 22.18 12.15
CA GLY A 579 16.54 21.51 11.92
C GLY A 579 16.48 19.99 12.10
N ALA A 580 15.32 19.39 11.82
CA ALA A 580 15.17 17.94 11.84
C ALA A 580 16.11 17.25 10.85
N THR A 581 16.73 16.16 11.29
CA THR A 581 17.77 15.42 10.56
C THR A 581 17.27 14.11 9.97
N SER A 582 16.06 13.67 10.32
CA SER A 582 15.52 12.37 9.90
C SER A 582 14.00 12.38 9.81
N VAL A 583 13.45 11.53 8.93
CA VAL A 583 12.01 11.27 8.81
C VAL A 583 11.39 10.71 10.08
N SER A 584 12.18 10.04 10.94
CA SER A 584 11.72 9.54 12.24
C SER A 584 11.30 10.64 13.22
N GLN A 585 11.67 11.90 12.95
CA GLN A 585 11.25 13.07 13.72
C GLN A 585 9.95 13.70 13.18
N CYS A 586 9.43 13.22 12.06
CA CYS A 586 8.12 13.58 11.55
C CYS A 586 7.04 12.78 12.30
N LYS A 587 6.18 13.48 13.02
CA LYS A 587 5.17 12.90 13.91
C LYS A 587 3.78 13.36 13.51
N ASN A 588 2.81 12.45 13.56
CA ASN A 588 1.40 12.81 13.46
C ASN A 588 0.94 13.40 14.80
N ARG A 589 0.25 14.54 14.76
CA ARG A 589 -0.30 15.26 15.92
C ARG A 589 -1.79 15.05 16.14
N GLN A 590 -2.46 14.31 15.26
CA GLN A 590 -3.89 14.03 15.36
C GLN A 590 -4.15 12.88 16.34
N CYS A 591 -5.06 13.09 17.29
CA CYS A 591 -5.47 12.10 18.28
C CYS A 591 -6.79 12.50 18.95
N GLY A 592 -7.36 11.60 19.74
CA GLY A 592 -8.63 11.83 20.45
C GLY A 592 -9.87 11.42 19.66
N GLY A 593 -11.04 11.62 20.28
CA GLY A 593 -12.34 11.37 19.65
C GLY A 593 -13.40 10.76 20.59
N GLU A 594 -14.60 10.58 20.05
CA GLU A 594 -15.72 9.89 20.71
C GLU A 594 -15.66 8.40 20.39
N MET A 595 -15.77 7.57 21.42
CA MET A 595 -15.69 6.11 21.34
C MET A 595 -16.90 5.48 22.03
N GLY A 596 -17.47 4.43 21.46
CA GLY A 596 -18.67 3.78 22.02
C GLY A 596 -18.83 2.30 21.65
N GLU A 597 -17.79 1.71 21.04
CA GLU A 597 -17.81 0.31 20.61
C GLU A 597 -17.67 -0.68 21.78
N PHE A 598 -17.99 -1.95 21.52
CA PHE A 598 -17.87 -3.05 22.49
C PHE A 598 -16.43 -3.23 22.99
N MET A 599 -15.44 -3.02 22.13
CA MET A 599 -14.00 -3.06 22.42
C MET A 599 -13.30 -1.98 21.60
N GLY A 600 -12.18 -1.46 22.10
CA GLY A 600 -11.36 -0.51 21.35
C GLY A 600 -9.99 -0.29 22.00
N TYR A 601 -9.22 0.63 21.43
CA TYR A 601 -7.88 0.97 21.90
C TYR A 601 -7.76 2.48 22.07
N ILE A 602 -7.09 2.90 23.15
CA ILE A 602 -6.68 4.28 23.40
C ILE A 602 -5.18 4.32 23.11
N GLU A 603 -4.77 5.07 22.09
CA GLU A 603 -3.38 5.08 21.64
C GLU A 603 -2.81 6.49 21.58
N SER A 604 -1.59 6.65 22.08
CA SER A 604 -0.82 7.88 21.86
C SER A 604 -0.47 8.01 20.37
N PRO A 605 -0.41 9.24 19.81
CA PRO A 605 -0.06 9.43 18.41
C PRO A 605 1.27 8.76 18.04
N ASN A 606 1.31 8.09 16.90
CA ASN A 606 2.48 7.37 16.34
C ASN A 606 2.92 6.11 17.10
N TYR A 607 2.17 5.60 18.09
CA TYR A 607 2.52 4.35 18.79
C TYR A 607 2.71 3.19 17.79
N PRO A 608 3.77 2.36 17.91
CA PRO A 608 4.74 2.27 19.01
C PRO A 608 5.93 3.24 18.95
N GLY A 609 5.93 4.18 18.00
CA GLY A 609 6.90 5.26 17.89
C GLY A 609 6.65 6.41 18.87
N ASN A 610 7.52 7.42 18.82
CA ASN A 610 7.48 8.52 19.79
C ASN A 610 6.30 9.47 19.52
N TYR A 611 5.53 9.79 20.57
CA TYR A 611 4.48 10.79 20.47
C TYR A 611 5.05 12.21 20.30
N PRO A 612 4.29 13.16 19.73
CA PRO A 612 4.72 14.54 19.53
C PRO A 612 4.74 15.37 20.81
N ALA A 613 5.56 16.42 20.78
CA ALA A 613 5.62 17.44 21.84
C ALA A 613 4.44 18.43 21.72
N ASN A 614 4.00 18.96 22.85
CA ASN A 614 2.90 19.93 22.96
C ASN A 614 1.59 19.45 22.31
N VAL A 615 1.18 18.21 22.60
CA VAL A 615 -0.13 17.72 22.17
C VAL A 615 -1.04 17.46 23.35
N GLU A 616 -2.33 17.69 23.11
CA GLU A 616 -3.40 17.33 24.02
C GLU A 616 -4.39 16.44 23.28
N CYS A 617 -4.51 15.20 23.74
CA CYS A 617 -5.37 14.18 23.17
C CYS A 617 -6.50 13.88 24.13
N ILE A 618 -7.74 14.08 23.69
CA ILE A 618 -8.93 13.86 24.52
C ILE A 618 -9.78 12.75 23.92
N TRP A 619 -10.04 11.70 24.70
CA TRP A 619 -10.96 10.63 24.34
C TRP A 619 -12.15 10.54 25.28
N ASN A 620 -13.32 10.30 24.71
CA ASN A 620 -14.57 10.14 25.45
C ASN A 620 -15.17 8.76 25.17
N ILE A 621 -15.16 7.89 26.18
CA ILE A 621 -15.79 6.56 26.10
C ILE A 621 -17.21 6.67 26.63
N ASN A 622 -18.16 6.50 25.72
CA ASN A 622 -19.60 6.61 25.91
C ASN A 622 -20.28 5.28 25.54
N PRO A 623 -20.24 4.27 26.44
CA PRO A 623 -20.85 2.98 26.19
C PRO A 623 -22.39 3.07 26.12
N PRO A 624 -23.04 2.12 25.41
CA PRO A 624 -24.49 1.97 25.41
C PRO A 624 -25.08 1.75 26.81
N SER A 625 -26.41 1.86 26.94
CA SER A 625 -27.08 1.62 28.22
C SER A 625 -26.82 0.21 28.77
N LYS A 626 -26.80 0.09 30.11
CA LYS A 626 -26.49 -1.14 30.88
C LYS A 626 -25.08 -1.72 30.68
N ARG A 627 -24.11 -0.91 30.25
CA ARG A 627 -22.72 -1.37 30.11
C ARG A 627 -21.76 -0.61 31.03
N LYS A 628 -20.76 -1.33 31.50
CA LYS A 628 -19.62 -0.82 32.28
C LYS A 628 -18.33 -0.94 31.48
N ILE A 629 -17.30 -0.22 31.88
CA ILE A 629 -16.02 -0.12 31.15
C ILE A 629 -14.93 -0.82 31.97
N LEU A 630 -14.22 -1.74 31.33
CA LEU A 630 -13.00 -2.34 31.85
C LEU A 630 -11.83 -1.83 31.01
N ILE A 631 -10.79 -1.37 31.70
CA ILE A 631 -9.53 -0.94 31.09
C ILE A 631 -8.44 -1.90 31.55
N VAL A 632 -7.59 -2.30 30.61
CA VAL A 632 -6.35 -3.00 30.92
C VAL A 632 -5.22 -2.19 30.34
N VAL A 633 -4.37 -1.67 31.21
CA VAL A 633 -3.15 -0.94 30.88
C VAL A 633 -2.01 -1.96 30.83
N PRO A 634 -1.46 -2.29 29.65
CA PRO A 634 -0.40 -3.30 29.55
C PRO A 634 0.95 -2.71 29.96
N GLU A 635 1.31 -1.61 29.31
CA GLU A 635 2.52 -0.83 29.55
C GLU A 635 2.30 0.61 29.08
N ILE A 636 2.93 1.54 29.76
CA ILE A 636 2.92 2.97 29.44
C ILE A 636 4.37 3.45 29.47
N PHE A 637 4.83 4.09 28.40
CA PHE A 637 6.14 4.72 28.33
C PHE A 637 5.98 6.23 28.31
N LEU A 638 6.12 6.85 29.48
CA LEU A 638 6.21 8.30 29.66
C LEU A 638 7.57 8.65 30.30
N PRO A 639 8.27 9.69 29.82
CA PRO A 639 9.48 10.22 30.42
C PRO A 639 9.23 10.56 31.89
N SER A 640 10.11 10.07 32.78
CA SER A 640 10.07 10.44 34.19
C SER A 640 10.81 11.76 34.39
N GLU A 641 10.11 12.78 34.89
CA GLU A 641 10.67 14.10 35.23
C GLU A 641 10.29 14.52 36.64
N ASP A 642 11.08 15.42 37.22
CA ASP A 642 10.86 15.97 38.57
C ASP A 642 9.56 16.79 38.66
N GLU A 643 9.23 17.51 37.60
CA GLU A 643 7.92 18.12 37.38
C GLU A 643 7.17 17.27 36.34
N CYS A 644 5.98 16.78 36.71
CA CYS A 644 5.11 15.91 35.92
C CYS A 644 4.70 16.59 34.61
N GLY A 645 5.57 16.53 33.59
CA GLY A 645 5.41 17.20 32.30
C GLY A 645 4.41 16.47 31.40
N ASP A 646 4.68 15.21 31.10
CA ASP A 646 3.82 14.35 30.28
C ASP A 646 2.85 13.58 31.17
N VAL A 647 1.54 13.80 31.04
CA VAL A 647 0.53 13.24 31.95
C VAL A 647 -0.63 12.59 31.20
N LEU A 648 -1.02 11.40 31.65
CA LEU A 648 -2.23 10.70 31.23
C LEU A 648 -3.22 10.64 32.40
N VAL A 649 -4.41 11.17 32.19
CA VAL A 649 -5.46 11.28 33.20
C VAL A 649 -6.74 10.62 32.71
N MET A 650 -7.37 9.78 33.54
CA MET A 650 -8.67 9.16 33.28
C MET A 650 -9.65 9.51 34.40
N ARG A 651 -10.73 10.22 34.05
CA ARG A 651 -11.74 10.76 34.98
C ARG A 651 -13.15 10.54 34.46
N LYS A 652 -14.17 10.77 35.29
CA LYS A 652 -15.57 10.71 34.86
C LYS A 652 -15.93 11.82 33.87
N ASN A 653 -15.34 13.01 34.01
CA ASN A 653 -15.55 14.17 33.13
C ASN A 653 -14.32 15.09 33.16
N TRP A 654 -14.37 16.17 32.38
CA TRP A 654 -13.29 17.17 32.24
C TRP A 654 -12.98 17.97 33.52
N SER A 655 -13.83 17.91 34.54
CA SER A 655 -13.66 18.72 35.74
C SER A 655 -12.46 18.23 36.56
N ALA A 656 -11.66 19.18 37.08
CA ALA A 656 -10.52 18.86 37.95
C ALA A 656 -10.93 18.22 39.28
N THR A 657 -12.17 18.45 39.74
CA THR A 657 -12.73 17.85 40.98
C THR A 657 -13.42 16.51 40.73
N SER A 658 -13.42 16.04 39.48
CA SER A 658 -14.01 14.77 39.10
C SER A 658 -13.25 13.60 39.71
N ILE A 659 -13.94 12.48 39.93
CA ILE A 659 -13.33 11.27 40.46
C ILE A 659 -12.28 10.76 39.45
N THR A 660 -11.01 10.85 39.82
CA THR A 660 -9.90 10.24 39.08
C THR A 660 -9.96 8.73 39.25
N THR A 661 -10.01 8.03 38.11
CA THR A 661 -9.94 6.57 38.05
C THR A 661 -8.50 6.11 37.89
N TYR A 662 -7.71 6.80 37.07
CA TYR A 662 -6.31 6.51 36.83
C TYR A 662 -5.55 7.78 36.43
N GLU A 663 -4.31 7.93 36.89
CA GLU A 663 -3.43 9.05 36.57
C GLU A 663 -1.98 8.60 36.64
N THR A 664 -1.18 8.95 35.63
CA THR A 664 0.25 8.64 35.58
C THR A 664 1.01 9.69 34.78
N CYS A 665 2.27 9.93 35.14
CA CYS A 665 3.23 10.72 34.38
C CYS A 665 4.63 10.12 34.35
N GLN A 666 4.71 8.80 34.52
CA GLN A 666 5.98 8.07 34.45
C GLN A 666 5.77 6.74 33.73
N THR A 667 6.88 6.13 33.34
CA THR A 667 6.87 4.81 32.71
C THR A 667 6.37 3.75 33.69
N TYR A 668 5.44 2.92 33.22
CA TYR A 668 4.85 1.81 33.96
C TYR A 668 4.86 0.56 33.08
N GLU A 669 5.70 -0.42 33.42
CA GLU A 669 5.90 -1.65 32.60
C GLU A 669 5.11 -2.85 33.12
N ARG A 670 4.44 -2.70 34.28
CA ARG A 670 3.63 -3.76 34.89
C ARG A 670 2.18 -3.60 34.43
N PRO A 671 1.51 -4.65 33.95
CA PRO A 671 0.11 -4.53 33.57
C PRO A 671 -0.79 -4.27 34.78
N ILE A 672 -1.81 -3.44 34.59
CA ILE A 672 -2.87 -3.20 35.58
C ILE A 672 -4.23 -3.17 34.88
N ALA A 673 -5.24 -3.81 35.48
CA ALA A 673 -6.61 -3.69 35.03
C ALA A 673 -7.49 -3.06 36.12
N PHE A 674 -8.49 -2.29 35.70
CA PHE A 674 -9.46 -1.68 36.59
C PHE A 674 -10.79 -1.40 35.87
N THR A 675 -11.87 -1.45 36.64
CA THR A 675 -13.20 -1.06 36.17
C THR A 675 -13.42 0.43 36.39
N ALA A 676 -14.03 1.11 35.43
CA ALA A 676 -14.38 2.51 35.58
C ALA A 676 -15.52 2.66 36.60
N ARG A 677 -15.36 3.58 37.56
CA ARG A 677 -16.41 3.88 38.56
C ARG A 677 -17.64 4.57 37.97
N SER A 678 -17.57 5.03 36.73
CA SER A 678 -18.66 5.71 36.04
C SER A 678 -18.97 5.04 34.71
N ARG A 679 -20.21 5.22 34.23
CA ARG A 679 -20.65 4.77 32.91
C ARG A 679 -20.03 5.56 31.76
N ARG A 680 -19.29 6.64 32.04
CA ARG A 680 -18.59 7.45 31.05
C ARG A 680 -17.17 7.64 31.52
N LEU A 681 -16.23 7.64 30.59
CA LEU A 681 -14.84 7.89 30.89
C LEU A 681 -14.28 8.96 29.95
N TRP A 682 -13.75 10.01 30.55
CA TRP A 682 -13.00 11.07 29.90
C TRP A 682 -11.51 10.81 30.13
N ILE A 683 -10.75 10.78 29.05
CA ILE A 683 -9.32 10.51 29.07
C ILE A 683 -8.62 11.71 28.44
N ASN A 684 -7.60 12.22 29.11
CA ASN A 684 -6.76 13.29 28.59
C ASN A 684 -5.29 12.89 28.69
N PHE A 685 -4.59 12.94 27.57
CA PHE A 685 -3.15 12.84 27.51
C PHE A 685 -2.56 14.18 27.07
N LYS A 686 -1.65 14.73 27.87
CA LYS A 686 -0.96 15.98 27.58
C LYS A 686 0.55 15.78 27.60
N SER A 687 1.23 16.23 26.55
CA SER A 687 2.71 16.22 26.47
C SER A 687 3.32 17.62 26.57
N ASN A 688 4.58 17.68 27.01
CA ASN A 688 5.38 18.90 27.16
C ASN A 688 6.22 19.24 25.91
N GLU A 689 7.14 20.22 26.02
CA GLU A 689 7.91 20.75 24.89
C GLU A 689 9.13 19.91 24.48
N ALA A 690 9.70 19.11 25.38
CA ALA A 690 11.05 18.56 25.20
C ALA A 690 11.08 17.03 25.09
N ASN A 691 10.16 16.33 25.75
CA ASN A 691 10.27 14.89 25.88
C ASN A 691 9.24 14.14 25.05
N SER A 692 9.66 12.99 24.58
CA SER A 692 8.81 12.06 23.87
C SER A 692 9.30 10.66 24.13
N ALA A 693 8.37 9.76 24.41
CA ALA A 693 8.64 8.35 24.54
C ALA A 693 7.70 7.57 23.61
N ARG A 694 7.84 6.23 23.61
CA ARG A 694 7.01 5.32 22.82
C ARG A 694 5.50 5.44 23.10
N GLY A 695 5.13 6.05 24.22
CA GLY A 695 3.74 6.26 24.60
C GLY A 695 3.04 4.99 25.04
N PHE A 696 1.80 4.81 24.62
CA PHE A 696 0.95 3.73 25.10
C PHE A 696 -0.10 3.32 24.07
N GLN A 697 -0.54 2.06 24.18
CA GLN A 697 -1.75 1.56 23.54
C GLN A 697 -2.53 0.73 24.57
N ILE A 698 -3.66 1.28 25.00
CA ILE A 698 -4.44 0.77 26.13
C ILE A 698 -5.74 0.18 25.58
N PRO A 699 -5.91 -1.14 25.61
CA PRO A 699 -7.16 -1.79 25.22
C PRO A 699 -8.25 -1.57 26.29
N TYR A 700 -9.47 -1.33 25.84
CA TYR A 700 -10.66 -1.27 26.68
C TYR A 700 -11.77 -2.16 26.15
N VAL A 701 -12.64 -2.63 27.04
CA VAL A 701 -13.84 -3.41 26.71
C VAL A 701 -15.03 -2.90 27.51
N THR A 702 -16.21 -2.95 26.90
CA THR A 702 -17.48 -2.70 27.58
C THR A 702 -18.19 -4.02 27.81
N TYR A 703 -18.63 -4.24 29.05
CA TYR A 703 -19.30 -5.48 29.47
C TYR A 703 -20.66 -5.16 30.10
N ASP A 704 -21.53 -6.15 30.18
CA ASP A 704 -22.85 -5.99 30.79
C ASP A 704 -22.73 -5.74 32.30
N GLU A 705 -23.49 -4.79 32.83
CA GLU A 705 -23.51 -4.45 34.26
C GLU A 705 -23.84 -5.68 35.14
N ASP A 706 -24.60 -6.65 34.61
CA ASP A 706 -24.94 -7.89 35.31
C ASP A 706 -23.72 -8.78 35.63
N TYR A 707 -22.59 -8.59 34.95
CA TYR A 707 -21.35 -9.35 35.16
C TYR A 707 -20.34 -8.65 36.07
N GLU A 708 -20.69 -7.53 36.70
CA GLU A 708 -19.77 -6.73 37.52
C GLU A 708 -19.04 -7.53 38.60
N GLN A 709 -19.77 -8.36 39.36
CA GLN A 709 -19.17 -9.16 40.43
C GLN A 709 -18.07 -10.09 39.93
N LEU A 710 -18.30 -10.76 38.79
CA LEU A 710 -17.31 -11.65 38.18
C LEU A 710 -16.06 -10.88 37.73
N VAL A 711 -16.26 -9.71 37.10
CA VAL A 711 -15.15 -8.89 36.60
C VAL A 711 -14.33 -8.34 37.76
N GLU A 712 -14.97 -7.83 38.81
CA GLU A 712 -14.27 -7.34 40.00
C GLU A 712 -13.50 -8.45 40.71
N ASP A 713 -14.07 -9.65 40.82
CA ASP A 713 -13.41 -10.81 41.42
C ASP A 713 -12.17 -11.27 40.66
N ILE A 714 -12.16 -11.14 39.32
CA ILE A 714 -11.00 -11.48 38.48
C ILE A 714 -9.93 -10.38 38.57
N VAL A 715 -10.35 -9.11 38.51
CA VAL A 715 -9.44 -7.96 38.51
C VAL A 715 -8.79 -7.74 39.88
N ARG A 716 -9.49 -8.03 41.00
CA ARG A 716 -8.96 -7.82 42.37
C ARG A 716 -8.23 -9.03 42.96
N ASP A 717 -8.25 -10.21 42.33
CA ASP A 717 -7.63 -11.45 42.86
C ASP A 717 -6.11 -11.33 43.07
N GLY A 718 -5.45 -10.32 42.49
CA GLY A 718 -4.00 -10.12 42.60
C GLY A 718 -3.17 -11.16 41.85
N ARG A 719 -3.69 -12.40 41.72
CA ARG A 719 -3.12 -13.53 40.95
C ARG A 719 -2.97 -13.23 39.46
N LEU A 720 -3.82 -12.35 38.91
CA LEU A 720 -3.71 -11.88 37.52
C LEU A 720 -2.37 -11.15 37.26
N TYR A 721 -1.80 -10.54 38.30
CA TYR A 721 -0.57 -9.74 38.23
C TYR A 721 0.61 -10.38 38.96
N ALA A 722 0.39 -11.44 39.73
CA ALA A 722 1.40 -12.02 40.62
C ALA A 722 2.53 -12.76 39.89
N SER A 723 2.25 -13.37 38.74
CA SER A 723 3.26 -14.08 37.93
C SER A 723 3.66 -13.25 36.71
N GLU A 724 4.95 -13.20 36.40
CA GLU A 724 5.48 -12.58 35.17
C GLU A 724 4.83 -13.19 33.93
N ASN A 725 4.53 -14.49 33.97
CA ASN A 725 3.84 -15.18 32.89
C ASN A 725 2.40 -14.67 32.66
N HIS A 726 1.68 -14.29 33.72
CA HIS A 726 0.36 -13.66 33.56
C HIS A 726 0.48 -12.20 33.07
N GLN A 727 1.54 -11.49 33.44
CA GLN A 727 1.78 -10.14 32.97
C GLN A 727 2.04 -10.10 31.45
N GLU A 728 2.82 -11.04 30.92
CA GLU A 728 3.07 -11.11 29.47
C GLU A 728 1.79 -11.45 28.67
N ILE A 729 0.84 -12.19 29.24
CA ILE A 729 -0.50 -12.42 28.63
C ILE A 729 -1.25 -11.09 28.45
N LEU A 730 -1.17 -10.20 29.44
CA LEU A 730 -1.86 -8.90 29.40
C LEU A 730 -1.17 -7.92 28.44
N LYS A 731 0.07 -8.21 28.02
CA LYS A 731 0.80 -7.48 26.97
C LYS A 731 0.52 -8.03 25.57
N ASP A 732 0.15 -9.31 25.45
CA ASP A 732 -0.22 -9.92 24.17
C ASP A 732 -1.63 -9.51 23.72
N LYS A 733 -1.71 -8.85 22.55
CA LYS A 733 -2.97 -8.34 21.97
C LYS A 733 -3.99 -9.44 21.61
N LYS A 734 -3.55 -10.65 21.25
CA LYS A 734 -4.44 -11.78 20.93
C LYS A 734 -5.02 -12.35 22.21
N LEU A 735 -4.19 -12.52 23.23
CA LEU A 735 -4.59 -13.11 24.49
C LEU A 735 -5.48 -12.16 25.29
N ILE A 736 -5.17 -10.87 25.33
CA ILE A 736 -6.04 -9.87 25.96
C ILE A 736 -7.41 -9.78 25.26
N LYS A 737 -7.47 -9.95 23.93
CA LYS A 737 -8.73 -10.03 23.19
C LYS A 737 -9.53 -11.26 23.56
N THR A 738 -8.90 -12.42 23.77
CA THR A 738 -9.60 -13.61 24.26
C THR A 738 -10.12 -13.43 25.69
N LEU A 739 -9.33 -12.79 26.56
CA LEU A 739 -9.77 -12.43 27.91
C LEU A 739 -10.99 -11.50 27.83
N PHE A 740 -10.95 -10.48 26.98
CA PHE A 740 -12.05 -9.55 26.78
C PHE A 740 -13.31 -10.21 26.22
N ASP A 741 -13.17 -11.18 25.32
CA ASP A 741 -14.32 -11.94 24.81
C ASP A 741 -14.99 -12.76 25.92
N VAL A 742 -14.20 -13.41 26.78
CA VAL A 742 -14.72 -14.16 27.93
C VAL A 742 -15.35 -13.23 28.97
N LEU A 743 -14.74 -12.08 29.26
CA LEU A 743 -15.27 -11.11 30.23
C LEU A 743 -16.52 -10.39 29.73
N ALA A 744 -16.61 -10.12 28.41
CA ALA A 744 -17.80 -9.54 27.81
C ALA A 744 -18.94 -10.56 27.70
N HIS A 745 -18.62 -11.85 27.50
CA HIS A 745 -19.59 -12.93 27.39
C HIS A 745 -19.09 -14.20 28.10
N PRO A 746 -19.41 -14.41 29.39
CA PRO A 746 -18.90 -15.54 30.17
C PRO A 746 -19.18 -16.92 29.55
N ASN A 747 -20.26 -17.07 28.78
CA ASN A 747 -20.60 -18.30 28.06
C ASN A 747 -19.60 -18.65 26.94
N ASN A 748 -18.84 -17.68 26.40
CA ASN A 748 -17.80 -17.95 25.41
C ASN A 748 -16.61 -18.70 26.00
N TYR A 749 -16.48 -18.77 27.33
CA TYR A 749 -15.44 -19.54 28.01
C TYR A 749 -15.35 -21.00 27.52
N PHE A 750 -16.48 -21.67 27.28
CA PHE A 750 -16.51 -23.06 26.81
C PHE A 750 -15.92 -23.27 25.40
N LYS A 751 -15.83 -22.21 24.59
CA LYS A 751 -15.15 -22.25 23.28
C LYS A 751 -13.63 -22.32 23.42
N TYR A 752 -13.09 -21.81 24.53
CA TYR A 752 -11.66 -21.73 24.79
C TYR A 752 -11.10 -22.89 25.63
N THR A 753 -11.95 -23.83 26.05
CA THR A 753 -11.56 -25.03 26.81
C THR A 753 -11.51 -26.32 25.96
N THR A 754 -11.88 -26.24 24.68
CA THR A 754 -11.83 -27.37 23.73
C THR A 754 -10.42 -27.51 23.11
N ARG A 755 -10.05 -28.72 22.66
CA ARG A 755 -8.66 -29.12 22.34
C ARG A 755 -7.87 -28.21 21.39
N GLU A 756 -8.52 -27.40 20.55
CA GLU A 756 -7.86 -26.49 19.58
C GLU A 756 -7.42 -25.14 20.18
N SER A 757 -7.96 -24.74 21.34
CA SER A 757 -7.65 -23.46 22.02
C SER A 757 -6.70 -23.59 23.22
N ASN A 758 -6.40 -24.82 23.64
CA ASN A 758 -5.43 -25.17 24.68
C ASN A 758 -3.96 -24.81 24.35
N GLU A 759 -3.67 -24.33 23.16
CA GLU A 759 -2.33 -23.86 22.74
C GLU A 759 -2.13 -22.35 22.96
N MET A 760 -3.18 -21.58 23.24
CA MET A 760 -3.09 -20.11 23.29
C MET A 760 -2.84 -19.52 24.68
N LEU A 761 -3.38 -20.10 25.76
CA LEU A 761 -3.27 -19.55 27.12
C LEU A 761 -2.56 -20.53 28.07
N PRO A 762 -1.64 -20.07 28.96
CA PRO A 762 -1.04 -20.92 29.98
C PRO A 762 -2.08 -21.62 30.86
N ARG A 763 -1.80 -22.86 31.26
CA ARG A 763 -2.73 -23.69 32.06
C ARG A 763 -3.07 -23.05 33.41
N SER A 764 -2.10 -22.38 34.02
CA SER A 764 -2.28 -21.58 35.24
C SER A 764 -3.34 -20.49 35.09
N PHE A 765 -3.31 -19.75 33.97
CA PHE A 765 -4.27 -18.70 33.65
C PHE A 765 -5.66 -19.24 33.34
N ILE A 766 -5.74 -20.33 32.54
CA ILE A 766 -7.01 -21.02 32.25
C ILE A 766 -7.66 -21.51 33.55
N ARG A 767 -6.89 -22.11 34.47
CA ARG A 767 -7.42 -22.57 35.77
C ARG A 767 -7.98 -21.43 36.61
N LEU A 768 -7.33 -20.25 36.62
CA LEU A 768 -7.82 -19.07 37.33
C LEU A 768 -9.19 -18.63 36.78
N ILE A 769 -9.28 -18.42 35.47
CA ILE A 769 -10.53 -18.02 34.81
C ILE A 769 -11.60 -19.11 34.97
N SER A 770 -11.24 -20.39 34.79
CA SER A 770 -12.14 -21.52 34.97
C SER A 770 -12.80 -21.53 36.35
N SER A 771 -11.99 -21.32 37.39
CA SER A 771 -12.45 -21.35 38.78
C SER A 771 -13.49 -20.25 39.02
N LYS A 772 -13.20 -19.03 38.55
CA LYS A 772 -14.06 -17.85 38.73
C LYS A 772 -15.33 -17.90 37.89
N VAL A 773 -15.21 -18.20 36.59
CA VAL A 773 -16.35 -18.30 35.67
C VAL A 773 -17.28 -19.45 36.06
N SER A 774 -16.73 -20.62 36.44
CA SER A 774 -17.55 -21.75 36.89
C SER A 774 -18.24 -21.50 38.23
N ALA A 775 -17.61 -20.73 39.13
CA ALA A 775 -18.25 -20.32 40.38
C ALA A 775 -19.42 -19.37 40.13
N PHE A 776 -19.30 -18.44 39.18
CA PHE A 776 -20.34 -17.48 38.82
C PHE A 776 -21.51 -18.12 38.04
N LEU A 777 -21.22 -19.03 37.11
CA LEU A 777 -22.24 -19.71 36.30
C LEU A 777 -22.96 -20.84 37.04
N ARG A 778 -22.53 -21.21 38.26
CA ARG A 778 -23.27 -22.19 39.07
C ARG A 778 -24.60 -21.58 39.50
N PRO A 779 -25.74 -22.23 39.23
CA PRO A 779 -27.00 -21.78 39.80
C PRO A 779 -26.91 -21.84 41.33
N TYR A 780 -27.21 -20.73 42.00
CA TYR A 780 -27.46 -20.72 43.43
C TYR A 780 -28.52 -21.80 43.73
N LYS A 781 -28.11 -22.85 44.45
CA LYS A 781 -29.03 -23.85 44.99
C LYS A 781 -29.58 -23.39 46.31
#